data_AF-A0A7X5TVK1-F1
#
_entry.id   AF-A0A7X5TVK1-F1
#
_cell.length_a   1.000
_cell.length_b   1.000
_cell.length_c   1.000
_cell.angle_alpha   90.00
_cell.angle_beta   90.00
_cell.angle_gamma   90.00
#
_symmetry.space_group_name_H-M   'P 1'
#
loop_
_entity.id
_entity.type
_entity.pdbx_description
1 polymer ?
#
loop_
_entity_poly.entity_id
_entity_poly.type
_entity_poly.pdbx_seq_one_letter_code
_entity_poly.pdbx_strand_id
1 'polypeptide(L)'
;MSAPHDDTSAPHEPPTDAFAAAPRAAGHDRRGIAKWVRTLAVPIIIGWVAVVALLNVIVPQLEVVGQMKAVSMSPETAPSVISMKRVGENFQEFKSNSSAMVVLESDHQLDDAAHKFYDEMIKKLEADTKHVEHIQDMWGDPLTAAGAQSADGKATYVQVYTAGNQGESLANESIDAVKGAVDSLTPPPGVKVYVTGPAAMTADQQIASDRSLKVIEALTFAVIIVMMLLIYRSVVSVLLTLVMVVLGLAATRGAVAFLGYYDIIGLSTFATNLLVTLAIAAATDYAIFLIGRYQEARTRGLDREAAYYDMYHGTAHVILGSGMTIAGATFCLHFTKLPYFQSLGIPLAVGMVTLVFCALTLGPAIISVATRFGKTLEPKRSARIRGWRKIGAVVVRWPGPILVATLALCLVGLVALPGYQTNYNDRNYLPGNLPAAEGYAAADRHFNQARMNPELLLIESDHDLRNSADFLVIDKIAKAVFRTPGIGRVQAITRPQGTPIEHTSIPFQISMQGTTQKMNEKYQQDMMANMLKQADDMQVTIDNMTKMSNITAQMAATTHSMVTKMKTMTLDVAELRDHIADFDDFFRPIRNYLYWEPHCYDIPSCWAIRSIFDTLDGIDTMTDDIQKLMPDMERLDTLMPQMVALMPSMIATMKNMKTYMLTMYQTQKGIQDQMSAMQDNSSAMGEAFDAARNDDSFYLPPETFDNPEFKTGMKNFISPDGKSVRFIISHDGDPMSPEGISHIEAIKQAAKEAIKGTPLEGSKIYLAGTAATFKDMQEGANWDLVIAGIASLCLIFIIMLIITRAIVASAVIVGTVLVSLGASFGLSVLLWQHLLGTPLHWMVLAMSVIILLAVGADYNLLLVSRFKEEIHAGLNTGIIRSMGGTGSVVTSAGLVFAFTMISMAVSELTVIGQVGTTIGLGLLFDTLIIRSFMTPAIAALLGKWFWWPQRVRQRPVPENWPAPIQKNPQEVLS
;
A
#
# COMPACT_ATOMS: atom_id res chain seq x y z
N MET A 1 66.71 12.70 -92.08
CA MET A 1 67.17 11.37 -91.60
C MET A 1 66.08 10.83 -90.68
N SER A 2 65.44 9.76 -91.12
CA SER A 2 64.42 8.91 -90.46
C SER A 2 64.83 8.48 -89.04
N ALA A 3 63.98 8.32 -88.02
CA ALA A 3 62.52 8.26 -87.85
C ALA A 3 62.17 8.51 -86.34
N PRO A 4 60.90 8.74 -85.95
CA PRO A 4 60.51 9.20 -84.60
C PRO A 4 59.87 8.13 -83.68
N HIS A 5 59.92 8.43 -82.37
CA HIS A 5 59.05 8.11 -81.21
C HIS A 5 58.18 6.84 -81.15
N ASP A 6 58.31 6.09 -80.04
CA ASP A 6 57.14 5.63 -79.27
C ASP A 6 57.45 5.30 -77.79
N ASP A 7 56.36 5.22 -77.01
CA ASP A 7 56.14 5.42 -75.57
C ASP A 7 56.68 4.41 -74.52
N THR A 8 56.81 4.96 -73.30
CA THR A 8 56.71 4.41 -71.92
C THR A 8 56.95 2.92 -71.61
N SER A 9 57.95 2.63 -70.76
CA SER A 9 58.12 1.32 -70.08
C SER A 9 58.01 1.43 -68.55
N ALA A 10 56.91 0.92 -67.99
CA ALA A 10 56.79 0.54 -66.58
C ALA A 10 57.40 -0.86 -66.35
N PRO A 11 58.00 -1.16 -65.17
CA PRO A 11 58.61 -2.45 -64.92
C PRO A 11 57.57 -3.56 -64.69
N HIS A 12 57.80 -4.69 -65.38
CA HIS A 12 57.02 -5.93 -65.32
C HIS A 12 56.80 -6.45 -63.89
N GLU A 13 55.53 -6.58 -63.49
CA GLU A 13 55.12 -7.49 -62.42
C GLU A 13 55.20 -8.95 -62.91
N PRO A 14 55.70 -9.90 -62.11
CA PRO A 14 55.64 -11.32 -62.46
C PRO A 14 54.20 -11.83 -62.45
N PRO A 15 53.84 -12.79 -63.32
CA PRO A 15 52.48 -13.33 -63.37
C PRO A 15 52.16 -14.01 -62.02
N THR A 16 51.07 -13.57 -61.40
CA THR A 16 50.51 -14.24 -60.23
C THR A 16 49.98 -15.58 -60.70
N ASP A 17 50.69 -16.65 -60.33
CA ASP A 17 50.24 -18.03 -60.54
C ASP A 17 48.78 -18.18 -60.09
N ALA A 18 47.96 -18.71 -61.00
CA ALA A 18 46.61 -19.12 -60.69
C ALA A 18 46.65 -20.04 -59.47
N PHE A 19 45.92 -19.69 -58.42
CA PHE A 19 45.74 -20.54 -57.24
C PHE A 19 45.41 -21.96 -57.71
N ALA A 20 46.28 -22.91 -57.37
CA ALA A 20 46.03 -24.33 -57.57
C ALA A 20 44.62 -24.65 -57.08
N ALA A 21 43.83 -25.29 -57.95
CA ALA A 21 42.50 -25.75 -57.60
C ALA A 21 42.57 -26.48 -56.26
N ALA A 22 41.74 -26.04 -55.31
CA ALA A 22 41.67 -26.66 -53.99
C ALA A 22 41.55 -28.19 -54.14
N PRO A 23 42.24 -28.98 -53.30
CA PRO A 23 42.09 -30.43 -53.32
C PRO A 23 40.60 -30.74 -53.26
N ARG A 24 40.12 -31.64 -54.14
CA ARG A 24 38.75 -32.17 -54.10
C ARG A 24 38.44 -32.53 -52.64
N ALA A 25 37.61 -31.73 -51.98
CA ALA A 25 37.26 -31.94 -50.60
C ALA A 25 36.72 -33.35 -50.46
N ALA A 26 37.36 -34.15 -49.60
CA ALA A 26 36.96 -35.49 -49.26
C ALA A 26 35.45 -35.52 -48.98
N GLY A 27 34.76 -36.53 -49.51
CA GLY A 27 33.29 -36.60 -49.52
C GLY A 27 32.68 -36.29 -48.16
N HIS A 28 32.07 -35.11 -48.04
CA HIS A 28 31.19 -34.79 -46.94
C HIS A 28 30.10 -35.86 -46.88
N ASP A 29 29.92 -36.47 -45.71
CA ASP A 29 28.99 -37.57 -45.49
C ASP A 29 27.57 -37.12 -45.90
N ARG A 30 27.12 -37.55 -47.09
CA ARG A 30 25.83 -37.16 -47.69
C ARG A 30 24.65 -37.90 -47.03
N ARG A 31 24.85 -38.52 -45.87
CA ARG A 31 23.89 -39.38 -45.17
C ARG A 31 23.40 -38.67 -43.91
N GLY A 32 22.08 -38.72 -43.64
CA GLY A 32 21.46 -38.18 -42.43
C GLY A 32 20.35 -37.16 -42.66
N ILE A 33 20.00 -36.43 -41.59
CA ILE A 33 18.86 -35.50 -41.51
C ILE A 33 18.92 -34.41 -42.59
N ALA A 34 20.12 -33.90 -42.90
CA ALA A 34 20.33 -32.86 -43.92
C ALA A 34 19.79 -33.26 -45.30
N LYS A 35 20.01 -34.52 -45.70
CA LYS A 35 19.52 -35.06 -46.99
C LYS A 35 18.01 -35.21 -46.98
N TRP A 36 17.44 -35.72 -45.89
CA TRP A 36 15.99 -35.87 -45.70
C TRP A 36 15.27 -34.51 -45.83
N VAL A 37 15.76 -33.49 -45.13
CA VAL A 37 15.19 -32.13 -45.18
C VAL A 37 15.26 -31.54 -46.59
N ARG A 38 16.34 -31.81 -47.34
CA ARG A 38 16.49 -31.34 -48.72
C ARG A 38 15.57 -32.07 -49.71
N THR A 39 15.46 -33.39 -49.59
CA THR A 39 14.62 -34.21 -50.49
C THR A 39 13.14 -33.96 -50.25
N LEU A 40 12.73 -33.79 -48.99
CA LEU A 40 11.36 -33.51 -48.60
C LEU A 40 11.08 -32.02 -48.37
N ALA A 41 11.88 -31.13 -48.95
CA ALA A 41 11.76 -29.69 -48.70
C ALA A 41 10.35 -29.15 -48.98
N VAL A 42 9.72 -29.55 -50.09
CA VAL A 42 8.35 -29.12 -50.43
C VAL A 42 7.31 -29.71 -49.47
N PRO A 43 7.27 -31.03 -49.20
CA PRO A 43 6.42 -31.60 -48.16
C PRO A 43 6.59 -30.98 -46.77
N ILE A 44 7.82 -30.65 -46.36
CA ILE A 44 8.10 -30.03 -45.05
C ILE A 44 7.52 -28.62 -44.98
N ILE A 45 7.69 -27.81 -46.03
CA ILE A 45 7.11 -26.47 -46.09
C ILE A 45 5.57 -26.55 -46.03
N ILE A 46 4.97 -27.42 -46.87
CA ILE A 46 3.51 -27.61 -46.88
C ILE A 46 3.03 -28.14 -45.53
N GLY A 47 3.76 -29.08 -44.92
CA GLY A 47 3.45 -29.62 -43.60
C GLY A 47 3.43 -28.55 -42.52
N TRP A 48 4.44 -27.68 -42.48
CA TRP A 48 4.47 -26.55 -41.54
C TRP A 48 3.37 -25.53 -41.81
N VAL A 49 3.10 -25.18 -43.07
CA VAL A 49 1.99 -24.29 -43.42
C VAL A 49 0.66 -24.91 -43.01
N ALA A 50 0.48 -26.22 -43.19
CA ALA A 50 -0.70 -26.94 -42.74
C ALA A 50 -0.82 -26.98 -41.21
N VAL A 51 0.28 -27.20 -40.49
CA VAL A 51 0.31 -27.15 -39.02
C VAL A 51 -0.05 -25.75 -38.52
N VAL A 52 0.53 -24.70 -39.10
CA VAL A 52 0.21 -23.30 -38.75
C VAL A 52 -1.26 -23.01 -39.05
N ALA A 53 -1.78 -23.42 -40.21
CA ALA A 53 -3.18 -23.24 -40.54
C ALA A 53 -4.10 -24.00 -39.58
N LEU A 54 -3.76 -25.26 -39.26
CA LEU A 54 -4.52 -26.09 -38.33
C LEU A 54 -4.55 -25.48 -36.93
N LEU A 55 -3.40 -25.05 -36.40
CA LEU A 55 -3.31 -24.45 -35.06
C LEU A 55 -4.11 -23.14 -34.95
N ASN A 56 -4.10 -22.30 -36.01
CA ASN A 56 -4.87 -21.06 -36.04
C ASN A 56 -6.38 -21.25 -36.31
N VAL A 57 -6.80 -22.41 -36.80
CA VAL A 57 -8.22 -22.74 -37.03
C VAL A 57 -8.83 -23.44 -35.82
N ILE A 58 -8.09 -24.33 -35.15
CA ILE A 58 -8.56 -25.08 -33.98
C ILE A 58 -8.62 -24.18 -32.75
N VAL A 59 -7.64 -23.27 -32.60
CA VAL A 59 -7.46 -22.46 -31.39
C VAL A 59 -7.41 -20.98 -31.76
N PRO A 60 -8.01 -20.08 -30.95
CA PRO A 60 -7.83 -18.64 -31.12
C PRO A 60 -6.35 -18.21 -31.07
N GLN A 61 -6.07 -17.00 -31.53
CA GLN A 61 -4.70 -16.46 -31.48
C GLN A 61 -4.18 -16.37 -30.04
N LEU A 62 -2.85 -16.46 -29.89
CA LEU A 62 -2.17 -16.50 -28.60
C LEU A 62 -2.60 -15.35 -27.69
N GLU A 63 -2.80 -14.16 -28.25
CA GLU A 63 -3.20 -12.96 -27.54
C GLU A 63 -4.60 -13.13 -26.91
N VAL A 64 -5.55 -13.70 -27.67
CA VAL A 64 -6.92 -13.96 -27.18
C VAL A 64 -6.92 -15.08 -26.15
N VAL A 65 -6.16 -16.16 -26.37
CA VAL A 65 -6.02 -17.25 -25.38
C VAL A 65 -5.37 -16.73 -24.10
N GLY A 66 -4.35 -15.88 -24.22
CA GLY A 66 -3.68 -15.23 -23.10
C GLY A 66 -4.62 -14.35 -22.27
N GLN A 67 -5.58 -13.68 -22.90
CA GLN A 67 -6.63 -12.91 -22.20
C GLN A 67 -7.66 -13.83 -21.53
N MET A 68 -8.16 -14.86 -22.23
CA MET A 68 -9.19 -15.76 -21.70
C MET A 68 -8.69 -16.63 -20.54
N LYS A 69 -7.42 -17.05 -20.61
CA LYS A 69 -6.76 -17.97 -19.67
C LYS A 69 -5.62 -17.28 -18.90
N ALA A 70 -5.79 -15.99 -18.63
CA ALA A 70 -4.83 -15.22 -17.86
C ALA A 70 -4.75 -15.77 -16.43
N VAL A 71 -3.53 -16.00 -15.94
CA VAL A 71 -3.29 -16.45 -14.56
C VAL A 71 -3.01 -15.28 -13.63
N SER A 72 -3.38 -15.43 -12.35
CA SER A 72 -3.09 -14.44 -11.31
C SER A 72 -1.59 -14.15 -11.22
N MET A 73 -1.27 -12.86 -11.16
CA MET A 73 0.12 -12.38 -11.02
C MET A 73 0.52 -12.20 -9.55
N SER A 74 -0.44 -12.33 -8.64
CA SER A 74 -0.23 -12.22 -7.20
C SER A 74 0.33 -13.52 -6.63
N PRO A 75 1.38 -13.48 -5.79
CA PRO A 75 1.95 -14.67 -5.18
C PRO A 75 0.98 -15.31 -4.17
N GLU A 76 0.26 -16.35 -4.58
CA GLU A 76 -0.76 -17.01 -3.74
C GLU A 76 -0.22 -17.61 -2.44
N THR A 77 1.08 -17.94 -2.42
CA THR A 77 1.78 -18.50 -1.25
C THR A 77 2.39 -17.44 -0.35
N ALA A 78 2.28 -16.15 -0.71
CA ALA A 78 2.81 -15.06 0.11
C ALA A 78 2.00 -14.89 1.40
N PRO A 79 2.67 -14.71 2.56
CA PRO A 79 2.00 -14.49 3.83
C PRO A 79 0.95 -13.37 3.82
N SER A 80 1.21 -12.26 3.14
CA SER A 80 0.29 -11.13 3.01
C SER A 80 -0.97 -11.47 2.22
N VAL A 81 -0.85 -12.21 1.11
CA VAL A 81 -1.97 -12.63 0.27
C VAL A 81 -2.84 -13.68 0.99
N ILE A 82 -2.20 -14.62 1.68
CA ILE A 82 -2.91 -15.59 2.55
C ILE A 82 -3.64 -14.84 3.67
N SER A 83 -2.98 -13.85 4.28
CA SER A 83 -3.58 -13.01 5.33
C SER A 83 -4.79 -12.23 4.80
N MET A 84 -4.71 -11.69 3.58
CA MET A 84 -5.81 -10.95 2.95
C MET A 84 -7.01 -11.85 2.69
N LYS A 85 -6.80 -13.03 2.07
CA LYS A 85 -7.86 -14.02 1.85
C LYS A 85 -8.48 -14.46 3.19
N ARG A 86 -7.67 -14.61 4.24
CA ARG A 86 -8.13 -14.97 5.58
C ARG A 86 -9.00 -13.88 6.24
N VAL A 87 -8.65 -12.61 6.05
CA VAL A 87 -9.50 -11.48 6.48
C VAL A 87 -10.86 -11.56 5.79
N GLY A 88 -10.87 -11.71 4.46
CA GLY A 88 -12.11 -11.83 3.70
C GLY A 88 -12.96 -13.03 4.14
N GLU A 89 -12.35 -14.20 4.36
CA GLU A 89 -13.03 -15.42 4.84
C GLU A 89 -13.65 -15.25 6.23
N ASN A 90 -12.90 -14.72 7.21
CA ASN A 90 -13.37 -14.59 8.59
C ASN A 90 -14.47 -13.54 8.72
N PHE A 91 -14.42 -12.47 7.92
CA PHE A 91 -15.45 -11.43 7.89
C PHE A 91 -16.61 -11.77 6.94
N GLN A 92 -16.50 -12.86 6.16
CA GLN A 92 -17.48 -13.27 5.14
C GLN A 92 -17.72 -12.19 4.07
N GLU A 93 -16.68 -11.43 3.75
CA GLU A 93 -16.73 -10.32 2.81
C GLU A 93 -16.28 -10.77 1.42
N PHE A 94 -15.10 -11.38 1.29
CA PHE A 94 -14.55 -11.74 -0.02
C PHE A 94 -13.65 -12.98 0.08
N LYS A 95 -13.41 -13.61 -1.06
CA LYS A 95 -12.53 -14.78 -1.23
C LYS A 95 -11.41 -14.52 -2.23
N SER A 96 -11.59 -13.51 -3.08
CA SER A 96 -10.59 -13.08 -4.05
C SER A 96 -9.57 -12.12 -3.44
N ASN A 97 -8.54 -11.76 -4.21
CA ASN A 97 -7.61 -10.68 -3.87
C ASN A 97 -7.76 -9.46 -4.80
N SER A 98 -8.91 -9.32 -5.46
CA SER A 98 -9.18 -8.26 -6.43
C SER A 98 -10.08 -7.19 -5.83
N SER A 99 -9.62 -5.94 -5.81
CA SER A 99 -10.41 -4.79 -5.37
C SER A 99 -10.33 -3.61 -6.33
N ALA A 100 -11.47 -2.95 -6.53
CA ALA A 100 -11.60 -1.67 -7.19
C ALA A 100 -11.92 -0.60 -6.14
N MET A 101 -11.37 0.60 -6.33
CA MET A 101 -11.71 1.78 -5.55
C MET A 101 -12.50 2.73 -6.44
N VAL A 102 -13.72 3.09 -6.03
CA VAL A 102 -14.51 4.10 -6.75
C VAL A 102 -14.39 5.42 -5.99
N VAL A 103 -13.90 6.45 -6.67
CA VAL A 103 -13.61 7.77 -6.09
C VAL A 103 -14.60 8.78 -6.66
N LEU A 104 -15.29 9.48 -5.76
CA LEU A 104 -16.17 10.58 -6.10
C LEU A 104 -15.44 11.89 -5.74
N GLU A 105 -15.27 12.77 -6.72
CA GLU A 105 -14.65 14.08 -6.57
C GLU A 105 -15.66 15.16 -6.97
N SER A 106 -15.82 16.19 -6.13
CA SER A 106 -16.70 17.33 -6.38
C SER A 106 -15.95 18.66 -6.30
N ASP A 107 -16.34 19.62 -7.15
CA ASP A 107 -15.82 21.00 -7.08
C ASP A 107 -16.26 21.73 -5.78
N HIS A 108 -17.40 21.30 -5.21
CA HIS A 108 -18.02 21.82 -3.99
C HIS A 108 -18.13 20.73 -2.92
N GLN A 109 -18.55 21.07 -1.70
CA GLN A 109 -18.78 20.05 -0.67
C GLN A 109 -19.83 19.05 -1.14
N LEU A 110 -19.62 17.76 -0.87
CA LEU A 110 -20.56 16.70 -1.20
C LEU A 110 -21.90 16.97 -0.50
N ASP A 111 -22.96 17.08 -1.29
CA ASP A 111 -24.30 17.43 -0.83
C ASP A 111 -25.25 16.21 -0.84
N ASP A 112 -26.52 16.44 -0.50
CA ASP A 112 -27.55 15.39 -0.51
C ASP A 112 -27.76 14.76 -1.89
N ALA A 113 -27.49 15.50 -2.98
CA ALA A 113 -27.60 14.97 -4.34
C ALA A 113 -26.45 13.99 -4.62
N ALA A 114 -25.23 14.30 -4.16
CA ALA A 114 -24.09 13.38 -4.23
C ALA A 114 -24.33 12.13 -3.38
N HIS A 115 -24.92 12.25 -2.19
CA HIS A 115 -25.30 11.10 -1.35
C HIS A 115 -26.34 10.21 -2.04
N LYS A 116 -27.40 10.78 -2.63
CA LYS A 116 -28.40 10.00 -3.38
C LYS A 116 -27.82 9.26 -4.57
N PHE A 117 -26.93 9.92 -5.31
CA PHE A 117 -26.21 9.30 -6.42
C PHE A 117 -25.34 8.13 -5.93
N TYR A 118 -24.63 8.32 -4.82
CA TYR A 118 -23.83 7.27 -4.19
C TYR A 118 -24.69 6.09 -3.74
N ASP A 119 -25.82 6.32 -3.06
CA ASP A 119 -26.72 5.24 -2.64
C ASP A 119 -27.27 4.44 -3.82
N GLU A 120 -27.57 5.11 -4.95
CA GLU A 120 -28.01 4.46 -6.18
C GLU A 120 -26.89 3.63 -6.82
N MET A 121 -25.65 4.16 -6.82
CA MET A 121 -24.46 3.46 -7.28
C MET A 121 -24.19 2.21 -6.44
N ILE A 122 -24.21 2.31 -5.11
CA ILE A 122 -23.99 1.18 -4.20
C ILE A 122 -25.05 0.10 -4.43
N LYS A 123 -26.34 0.45 -4.47
CA LYS A 123 -27.42 -0.51 -4.75
C LYS A 123 -27.25 -1.25 -6.07
N LYS A 124 -26.76 -0.56 -7.10
CA LYS A 124 -26.52 -1.16 -8.41
C LYS A 124 -25.34 -2.12 -8.41
N LEU A 125 -24.27 -1.77 -7.71
CA LEU A 125 -23.10 -2.62 -7.52
C LEU A 125 -23.44 -3.86 -6.66
N GLU A 126 -24.23 -3.69 -5.59
CA GLU A 126 -24.71 -4.80 -4.75
C GLU A 126 -25.64 -5.77 -5.49
N ALA A 127 -26.36 -5.29 -6.50
CA ALA A 127 -27.23 -6.13 -7.32
C ALA A 127 -26.43 -7.10 -8.22
N ASP A 128 -25.16 -6.82 -8.52
CA ASP A 128 -24.29 -7.70 -9.31
C ASP A 128 -23.54 -8.70 -8.42
N THR A 129 -24.25 -9.73 -7.99
CA THR A 129 -23.67 -10.81 -7.16
C THR A 129 -22.71 -11.73 -7.92
N LYS A 130 -22.52 -11.54 -9.24
CA LYS A 130 -21.58 -12.34 -10.03
C LYS A 130 -20.19 -11.74 -10.00
N HIS A 131 -20.09 -10.41 -10.09
CA HIS A 131 -18.82 -9.69 -10.22
C HIS A 131 -18.41 -8.95 -8.96
N VAL A 132 -19.36 -8.60 -8.08
CA VAL A 132 -19.08 -7.93 -6.81
C VAL A 132 -19.31 -8.92 -5.67
N GLU A 133 -18.26 -9.15 -4.87
CA GLU A 133 -18.34 -10.02 -3.68
C GLU A 133 -18.77 -9.22 -2.45
N HIS A 134 -18.19 -8.04 -2.25
CA HIS A 134 -18.50 -7.17 -1.12
C HIS A 134 -18.16 -5.72 -1.41
N ILE A 135 -18.91 -4.81 -0.80
CA ILE A 135 -18.68 -3.37 -0.86
C ILE A 135 -18.46 -2.87 0.55
N GLN A 136 -17.29 -2.28 0.80
CA GLN A 136 -16.99 -1.65 2.07
C GLN A 136 -17.57 -0.23 2.09
N ASP A 137 -18.88 -0.13 2.29
CA ASP A 137 -19.57 1.15 2.37
C ASP A 137 -19.37 1.80 3.75
N MET A 138 -18.44 2.75 3.81
CA MET A 138 -18.26 3.59 5.00
C MET A 138 -18.96 4.93 4.88
N TRP A 139 -19.38 5.37 3.69
CA TRP A 139 -19.94 6.73 3.53
C TRP A 139 -21.47 6.77 3.60
N GLY A 140 -22.15 5.65 3.36
CA GLY A 140 -23.60 5.53 3.48
C GLY A 140 -24.12 5.63 4.92
N ASP A 141 -23.27 5.38 5.93
CA ASP A 141 -23.61 5.55 7.35
C ASP A 141 -22.89 6.78 7.95
N PRO A 142 -23.61 7.77 8.50
CA PRO A 142 -23.02 8.94 9.15
C PRO A 142 -21.98 8.61 10.23
N LEU A 143 -22.11 7.47 10.92
CA LEU A 143 -21.18 7.04 11.99
C LEU A 143 -19.81 6.63 11.43
N THR A 144 -19.76 6.16 10.19
CA THR A 144 -18.54 5.67 9.53
C THR A 144 -18.05 6.61 8.42
N ALA A 145 -18.86 7.60 8.03
CA ALA A 145 -18.60 8.53 6.92
C ALA A 145 -17.25 9.26 7.02
N ALA A 146 -16.87 9.66 8.24
CA ALA A 146 -15.57 10.28 8.50
C ALA A 146 -14.38 9.38 8.10
N GLY A 147 -14.58 8.06 8.01
CA GLY A 147 -13.59 7.08 7.58
C GLY A 147 -13.28 7.12 6.08
N ALA A 148 -14.25 7.47 5.23
CA ALA A 148 -14.12 7.50 3.76
C ALA A 148 -14.12 8.91 3.16
N GLN A 149 -14.66 9.92 3.85
CA GLN A 149 -14.72 11.29 3.35
C GLN A 149 -13.39 12.05 3.56
N SER A 150 -13.06 12.93 2.61
CA SER A 150 -11.91 13.82 2.67
C SER A 150 -12.08 14.91 3.73
N ALA A 151 -10.97 15.46 4.23
CA ALA A 151 -11.00 16.50 5.27
C ALA A 151 -11.66 17.81 4.81
N ASP A 152 -11.66 18.07 3.50
CA ASP A 152 -12.31 19.23 2.87
C ASP A 152 -13.78 18.97 2.49
N GLY A 153 -14.28 17.74 2.69
CA GLY A 153 -15.65 17.34 2.38
C GLY A 153 -15.99 17.26 0.88
N LYS A 154 -14.99 17.37 0.00
CA LYS A 154 -15.17 17.42 -1.47
C LYS A 154 -15.01 16.08 -2.17
N ALA A 155 -14.45 15.08 -1.49
CA ALA A 155 -14.24 13.77 -2.07
C ALA A 155 -14.58 12.65 -1.07
N THR A 156 -14.97 11.50 -1.62
CA THR A 156 -15.20 10.27 -0.88
C THR A 156 -14.78 9.08 -1.75
N TYR A 157 -14.46 7.95 -1.14
CA TYR A 157 -14.15 6.72 -1.86
C TYR A 157 -14.86 5.52 -1.24
N VAL A 158 -15.11 4.51 -2.07
CA VAL A 158 -15.63 3.21 -1.65
C VAL A 158 -14.75 2.10 -2.21
N GLN A 159 -14.45 1.10 -1.38
CA GLN A 159 -13.73 -0.10 -1.80
C GLN A 159 -14.73 -1.18 -2.19
N VAL A 160 -14.58 -1.70 -3.41
CA VAL A 160 -15.41 -2.74 -4.01
C VAL A 160 -14.54 -3.97 -4.21
N TYR A 161 -14.78 -5.01 -3.42
CA TYR A 161 -14.13 -6.31 -3.58
C TYR A 161 -14.85 -7.10 -4.67
N THR A 162 -14.09 -7.47 -5.71
CA THR A 162 -14.61 -8.05 -6.95
C THR A 162 -14.27 -9.52 -7.07
N ALA A 163 -15.08 -10.29 -7.81
CA ALA A 163 -14.85 -11.70 -8.04
C ALA A 163 -13.65 -11.96 -8.98
N GLY A 164 -12.89 -13.02 -8.70
CA GLY A 164 -11.69 -13.42 -9.45
C GLY A 164 -10.40 -12.81 -8.90
N ASN A 165 -9.26 -13.47 -9.08
CA ASN A 165 -7.98 -12.95 -8.57
C ASN A 165 -7.36 -11.94 -9.54
N GLN A 166 -6.60 -10.98 -9.00
CA GLN A 166 -5.94 -9.94 -9.79
C GLN A 166 -5.08 -10.52 -10.92
N GLY A 167 -5.37 -10.10 -12.15
CA GLY A 167 -4.72 -10.58 -13.37
C GLY A 167 -5.45 -11.72 -14.09
N GLU A 168 -6.43 -12.37 -13.46
CA GLU A 168 -7.29 -13.36 -14.11
C GLU A 168 -8.36 -12.70 -14.99
N SER A 169 -8.89 -13.48 -15.94
CA SER A 169 -9.98 -13.04 -16.81
C SER A 169 -11.23 -12.61 -16.05
N LEU A 170 -11.63 -13.37 -15.02
CA LEU A 170 -12.80 -13.05 -14.20
C LEU A 170 -12.63 -11.71 -13.45
N ALA A 171 -11.44 -11.39 -12.94
CA ALA A 171 -11.19 -10.12 -12.29
C ALA A 171 -11.33 -8.95 -13.27
N ASN A 172 -10.79 -9.10 -14.48
CA ASN A 172 -10.91 -8.07 -15.52
C ASN A 172 -12.38 -7.87 -15.94
N GLU A 173 -13.14 -8.96 -16.14
CA GLU A 173 -14.59 -8.89 -16.40
C GLU A 173 -15.33 -8.19 -15.26
N SER A 174 -14.97 -8.45 -14.02
CA SER A 174 -15.59 -7.82 -12.85
C SER A 174 -15.30 -6.32 -12.77
N ILE A 175 -14.08 -5.89 -13.11
CA ILE A 175 -13.74 -4.46 -13.20
C ILE A 175 -14.53 -3.77 -14.31
N ASP A 176 -14.64 -4.40 -15.48
CA ASP A 176 -15.42 -3.85 -16.58
C ASP A 176 -16.92 -3.76 -16.24
N ALA A 177 -17.44 -4.71 -15.46
CA ALA A 177 -18.80 -4.64 -14.91
C ALA A 177 -18.98 -3.48 -13.93
N VAL A 178 -18.01 -3.25 -13.03
CA VAL A 178 -18.02 -2.10 -12.10
C VAL A 178 -17.97 -0.78 -12.87
N LYS A 179 -17.08 -0.65 -13.86
CA LYS A 179 -17.01 0.53 -14.75
C LYS A 179 -18.33 0.75 -15.48
N GLY A 180 -18.89 -0.30 -16.09
CA GLY A 180 -20.17 -0.23 -16.78
C GLY A 180 -21.34 0.16 -15.87
N ALA A 181 -21.34 -0.31 -14.62
CA ALA A 181 -22.33 0.06 -13.62
C ALA A 181 -22.23 1.55 -13.26
N VAL A 182 -21.01 2.07 -13.05
CA VAL A 182 -20.75 3.49 -12.76
C VAL A 182 -21.09 4.39 -13.96
N ASP A 183 -20.61 4.04 -15.16
CA ASP A 183 -20.80 4.84 -16.39
C ASP A 183 -22.27 4.92 -16.84
N SER A 184 -23.09 3.95 -16.43
CA SER A 184 -24.52 3.94 -16.74
C SER A 184 -25.36 4.88 -15.87
N LEU A 185 -24.77 5.47 -14.83
CA LEU A 185 -25.41 6.46 -13.97
C LEU A 185 -24.95 7.87 -14.36
N THR A 186 -25.86 8.84 -14.35
CA THR A 186 -25.52 10.24 -14.60
C THR A 186 -25.14 10.93 -13.29
N PRO A 187 -23.88 11.38 -13.11
CA PRO A 187 -23.49 12.10 -11.92
C PRO A 187 -24.14 13.50 -11.86
N PRO A 188 -24.41 14.03 -10.66
CA PRO A 188 -24.93 15.38 -10.50
C PRO A 188 -23.91 16.44 -10.98
N PRO A 189 -24.35 17.66 -11.33
CA PRO A 189 -23.47 18.69 -11.85
C PRO A 189 -22.31 19.01 -10.89
N GLY A 190 -21.07 18.95 -11.39
CA GLY A 190 -19.87 19.23 -10.59
C GLY A 190 -19.30 18.02 -9.85
N VAL A 191 -19.95 16.86 -9.90
CA VAL A 191 -19.42 15.58 -9.38
C VAL A 191 -18.85 14.74 -10.51
N LYS A 192 -17.66 14.20 -10.31
CA LYS A 192 -17.00 13.24 -11.18
C LYS A 192 -16.74 11.95 -10.41
N VAL A 193 -16.86 10.84 -11.12
CA VAL A 193 -16.67 9.51 -10.55
C VAL A 193 -15.58 8.81 -11.33
N TYR A 194 -14.65 8.20 -10.62
CA TYR A 194 -13.53 7.48 -11.20
C TYR A 194 -13.44 6.08 -10.62
N VAL A 195 -13.31 5.07 -11.48
CA VAL A 195 -13.01 3.69 -11.07
C VAL A 195 -11.51 3.49 -11.16
N THR A 196 -10.89 3.19 -10.02
CA THR A 196 -9.45 3.00 -9.85
C THR A 196 -9.18 1.84 -8.89
N GLY A 197 -8.00 1.77 -8.29
CA GLY A 197 -7.58 0.66 -7.43
C GLY A 197 -6.63 -0.33 -8.12
N PRO A 198 -6.04 -1.28 -7.37
CA PRO A 198 -5.03 -2.20 -7.90
C PRO A 198 -5.54 -3.06 -9.05
N ALA A 199 -6.75 -3.61 -8.96
CA ALA A 199 -7.31 -4.47 -10.00
C ALA A 199 -7.71 -3.68 -11.25
N ALA A 200 -8.28 -2.48 -11.09
CA ALA A 200 -8.59 -1.59 -12.20
C ALA A 200 -7.32 -1.14 -12.95
N MET A 201 -6.24 -0.89 -12.21
CA MET A 201 -4.94 -0.57 -12.79
C MET A 201 -4.38 -1.73 -13.61
N THR A 202 -4.44 -2.96 -13.10
CA THR A 202 -3.99 -4.15 -13.83
C THR A 202 -4.81 -4.37 -15.11
N ALA A 203 -6.14 -4.19 -15.04
CA ALA A 203 -7.01 -4.30 -16.21
C ALA A 203 -6.69 -3.24 -17.28
N ASP A 204 -6.51 -1.96 -16.89
CA ASP A 204 -6.14 -0.89 -17.81
C ASP A 204 -4.73 -1.10 -18.40
N GLN A 205 -3.78 -1.59 -17.59
CA GLN A 205 -2.44 -1.94 -18.02
C GLN A 205 -2.46 -3.04 -19.09
N GLN A 206 -3.34 -4.04 -18.96
CA GLN A 206 -3.53 -5.10 -19.94
C GLN A 206 -3.95 -4.52 -21.30
N ILE A 207 -4.93 -3.61 -21.31
CA ILE A 207 -5.43 -2.95 -22.53
C ILE A 207 -4.34 -2.09 -23.18
N ALA A 208 -3.60 -1.32 -22.39
CA ALA A 208 -2.48 -0.50 -22.88
C ALA A 208 -1.34 -1.36 -23.45
N SER A 209 -1.07 -2.49 -22.82
CA SER A 209 -0.10 -3.50 -23.27
C SER A 209 -0.50 -4.05 -24.64
N ASP A 210 -1.76 -4.43 -24.84
CA ASP A 210 -2.25 -4.99 -26.11
C ASP A 210 -2.21 -3.99 -27.27
N ARG A 211 -2.46 -2.70 -27.00
CA ARG A 211 -2.26 -1.63 -28.00
C ARG A 211 -0.78 -1.48 -28.35
N SER A 212 0.09 -1.47 -27.33
CA SER A 212 1.54 -1.37 -27.51
C SER A 212 2.09 -2.51 -28.36
N LEU A 213 1.61 -3.74 -28.17
CA LEU A 213 2.08 -4.92 -28.91
C LEU A 213 1.98 -4.77 -30.42
N LYS A 214 0.84 -4.29 -30.92
CA LYS A 214 0.62 -4.11 -32.36
C LYS A 214 1.61 -3.11 -32.96
N VAL A 215 1.88 -2.03 -32.21
CA VAL A 215 2.85 -1.00 -32.60
C VAL A 215 4.28 -1.55 -32.56
N ILE A 216 4.65 -2.25 -31.49
CA ILE A 216 5.98 -2.87 -31.34
C ILE A 216 6.21 -3.90 -32.44
N GLU A 217 5.25 -4.78 -32.73
CA GLU A 217 5.36 -5.80 -33.78
C GLU A 217 5.59 -5.15 -35.16
N ALA A 218 4.77 -4.16 -35.53
CA ALA A 218 4.92 -3.44 -36.79
C ALA A 218 6.28 -2.72 -36.90
N LEU A 219 6.71 -2.04 -35.83
CA LEU A 219 8.00 -1.35 -35.78
C LEU A 219 9.17 -2.35 -35.83
N THR A 220 9.07 -3.48 -35.14
CA THR A 220 10.08 -4.53 -35.13
C THR A 220 10.29 -5.09 -36.53
N PHE A 221 9.21 -5.40 -37.25
CA PHE A 221 9.32 -5.83 -38.65
C PHE A 221 9.93 -4.74 -39.53
N ALA A 222 9.56 -3.47 -39.35
CA ALA A 222 10.17 -2.36 -40.09
C ALA A 222 11.68 -2.27 -39.84
N VAL A 223 12.12 -2.37 -38.58
CA VAL A 223 13.53 -2.39 -38.18
C VAL A 223 14.26 -3.58 -38.81
N ILE A 224 13.68 -4.78 -38.76
CA ILE A 224 14.24 -5.99 -39.38
C ILE A 224 14.37 -5.79 -40.89
N ILE A 225 13.34 -5.29 -41.57
CA ILE A 225 13.35 -5.03 -43.02
C ILE A 225 14.50 -4.09 -43.38
N VAL A 226 14.60 -2.94 -42.69
CA VAL A 226 15.64 -1.94 -42.93
C VAL A 226 17.02 -2.54 -42.68
N MET A 227 17.22 -3.22 -41.56
CA MET A 227 18.51 -3.84 -41.22
C MET A 227 18.89 -4.94 -42.21
N MET A 228 17.97 -5.84 -42.56
CA MET A 228 18.20 -6.91 -43.54
C MET A 228 18.52 -6.34 -44.93
N LEU A 229 17.86 -5.24 -45.33
CA LEU A 229 18.15 -4.56 -46.59
C LEU A 229 19.55 -3.94 -46.57
N LEU A 230 19.98 -3.35 -45.44
CA LEU A 230 21.33 -2.83 -45.26
C LEU A 230 22.39 -3.94 -45.33
N ILE A 231 22.12 -5.10 -44.72
CA ILE A 231 23.05 -6.25 -44.65
C ILE A 231 23.16 -6.96 -46.00
N TYR A 232 22.04 -7.41 -46.58
CA TYR A 232 22.03 -8.26 -47.77
C TYR A 232 21.89 -7.49 -49.09
N ARG A 233 21.37 -6.26 -49.07
CA ARG A 233 21.09 -5.43 -50.27
C ARG A 233 20.33 -6.20 -51.37
N SER A 234 19.45 -7.09 -50.96
CA SER A 234 18.71 -7.99 -51.83
C SER A 234 17.30 -8.17 -51.28
N VAL A 235 16.31 -7.61 -51.97
CA VAL A 235 14.89 -7.71 -51.59
C VAL A 235 14.44 -9.17 -51.51
N VAL A 236 14.96 -10.03 -52.40
CA VAL A 236 14.61 -11.47 -52.40
C VAL A 236 15.12 -12.16 -51.14
N SER A 237 16.36 -11.89 -50.71
CA SER A 237 16.92 -12.47 -49.49
C SER A 237 16.19 -11.97 -48.25
N VAL A 238 15.83 -10.68 -48.22
CA VAL A 238 15.01 -10.08 -47.15
C VAL A 238 13.64 -10.75 -47.09
N LEU A 239 12.95 -10.92 -48.22
CA LEU A 239 11.63 -11.55 -48.28
C LEU A 239 11.69 -13.02 -47.83
N LEU A 240 12.72 -13.76 -48.23
CA LEU A 240 12.94 -15.13 -47.76
C LEU A 240 13.16 -15.18 -46.24
N THR A 241 13.97 -14.27 -45.69
CA THR A 241 14.15 -14.13 -44.24
C THR A 241 12.83 -13.84 -43.54
N LEU A 242 12.04 -12.88 -44.04
CA LEU A 242 10.74 -12.54 -43.46
C LEU A 242 9.76 -13.72 -43.51
N VAL A 243 9.72 -14.48 -44.60
CA VAL A 243 8.87 -15.68 -44.69
C VAL A 243 9.28 -16.71 -43.64
N MET A 244 10.59 -16.93 -43.44
CA MET A 244 11.09 -17.81 -42.38
C MET A 244 10.68 -17.32 -40.99
N VAL A 245 10.80 -16.02 -40.73
CA VAL A 245 10.45 -15.40 -39.45
C VAL A 245 8.94 -15.46 -39.19
N VAL A 246 8.12 -15.08 -40.16
CA VAL A 246 6.65 -15.07 -40.03
C VAL A 246 6.10 -16.48 -39.83
N LEU A 247 6.57 -17.47 -40.60
CA LEU A 247 6.13 -18.86 -40.42
C LEU A 247 6.63 -19.44 -39.09
N GLY A 248 7.87 -19.13 -38.69
CA GLY A 248 8.41 -19.54 -37.39
C GLY A 248 7.63 -18.94 -36.22
N LEU A 249 7.34 -17.65 -36.28
CA LEU A 249 6.53 -16.96 -35.28
C LEU A 249 5.11 -17.51 -35.22
N ALA A 250 4.47 -17.75 -36.37
CA ALA A 250 3.12 -18.29 -36.43
C ALA A 250 3.06 -19.72 -35.86
N ALA A 251 4.09 -20.54 -36.12
CA ALA A 251 4.21 -21.87 -35.52
C ALA A 251 4.41 -21.80 -34.00
N THR A 252 5.29 -20.92 -33.52
CA THR A 252 5.54 -20.70 -32.09
C THR A 252 4.29 -20.17 -31.37
N ARG A 253 3.63 -19.13 -31.91
CA ARG A 253 2.37 -18.60 -31.39
C ARG A 253 1.31 -19.68 -31.33
N GLY A 254 1.11 -20.42 -32.42
CA GLY A 254 0.09 -21.48 -32.49
C GLY A 254 0.35 -22.62 -31.51
N ALA A 255 1.60 -23.05 -31.33
CA ALA A 255 1.94 -24.13 -30.39
C ALA A 255 1.69 -23.72 -28.93
N VAL A 256 2.10 -22.51 -28.54
CA VAL A 256 1.88 -21.99 -27.19
C VAL A 256 0.40 -21.69 -26.95
N ALA A 257 -0.31 -21.13 -27.94
CA ALA A 257 -1.74 -20.89 -27.86
C ALA A 257 -2.52 -22.20 -27.67
N PHE A 258 -2.15 -23.25 -28.40
CA PHE A 258 -2.75 -24.58 -28.27
C PHE A 258 -2.59 -25.13 -26.85
N LEU A 259 -1.38 -25.08 -26.29
CA LEU A 259 -1.14 -25.57 -24.93
C LEU A 259 -1.86 -24.71 -23.87
N GLY A 260 -1.94 -23.39 -24.06
CA GLY A 260 -2.66 -22.50 -23.15
C GLY A 260 -4.17 -22.70 -23.19
N TYR A 261 -4.73 -22.95 -24.38
CA TYR A 261 -6.17 -23.14 -24.55
C TYR A 261 -6.71 -24.39 -23.87
N TYR A 262 -5.90 -25.47 -23.83
CA TYR A 262 -6.24 -26.72 -23.14
C TYR A 262 -5.79 -26.75 -21.67
N ASP A 263 -5.48 -25.59 -21.07
CA ASP A 263 -5.06 -25.44 -19.66
C ASP A 263 -3.83 -26.31 -19.28
N ILE A 264 -2.95 -26.62 -20.25
CA ILE A 264 -1.70 -27.36 -20.00
C ILE A 264 -0.63 -26.42 -19.44
N ILE A 265 -0.64 -25.16 -19.90
CA ILE A 265 0.29 -24.11 -19.45
C ILE A 265 -0.49 -22.85 -19.10
N GLY A 266 -0.10 -22.17 -18.02
CA GLY A 266 -0.62 -20.84 -17.70
C GLY A 266 -0.03 -19.78 -18.62
N LEU A 267 -0.84 -18.79 -19.01
CA LEU A 267 -0.40 -17.66 -19.82
C LEU A 267 -0.57 -16.36 -19.04
N SER A 268 0.47 -15.53 -19.06
CA SER A 268 0.38 -14.12 -18.67
C SER A 268 0.60 -13.24 -19.89
N THR A 269 0.05 -12.03 -19.88
CA THR A 269 0.27 -11.06 -20.97
C THR A 269 1.72 -10.66 -21.12
N PHE A 270 2.47 -10.62 -20.02
CA PHE A 270 3.93 -10.47 -20.08
C PHE A 270 4.60 -11.65 -20.81
N ALA A 271 4.15 -12.90 -20.57
CA ALA A 271 4.69 -14.09 -21.25
C ALA A 271 4.47 -14.03 -22.76
N THR A 272 3.26 -13.67 -23.19
CA THR A 272 2.93 -13.60 -24.61
C THR A 272 3.77 -12.53 -25.32
N ASN A 273 3.95 -11.37 -24.69
CA ASN A 273 4.65 -10.23 -25.28
C ASN A 273 6.13 -10.48 -25.43
N LEU A 274 6.72 -11.03 -24.38
CA LEU A 274 8.13 -11.40 -24.37
C LEU A 274 8.39 -12.56 -25.33
N LEU A 275 7.49 -13.55 -25.40
CA LEU A 275 7.61 -14.68 -26.34
C LEU A 275 7.64 -14.19 -27.78
N VAL A 276 6.71 -13.34 -28.18
CA VAL A 276 6.63 -12.81 -29.55
C VAL A 276 7.91 -12.06 -29.91
N THR A 277 8.35 -11.15 -29.04
CA THR A 277 9.54 -10.33 -29.30
C THR A 277 10.81 -11.19 -29.39
N LEU A 278 10.99 -12.09 -28.42
CA LEU A 278 12.13 -13.01 -28.37
C LEU A 278 12.12 -13.97 -29.57
N ALA A 279 10.95 -14.48 -29.96
CA ALA A 279 10.81 -15.39 -31.09
C ALA A 279 11.12 -14.70 -32.42
N ILE A 280 10.66 -13.46 -32.62
CA ILE A 280 11.01 -12.67 -33.82
C ILE A 280 12.52 -12.47 -33.90
N ALA A 281 13.15 -12.06 -32.81
CA ALA A 281 14.58 -11.79 -32.77
C ALA A 281 15.41 -13.06 -33.03
N ALA A 282 15.11 -14.16 -32.31
CA ALA A 282 15.79 -15.44 -32.49
C ALA A 282 15.54 -16.06 -33.88
N ALA A 283 14.32 -16.00 -34.41
CA ALA A 283 13.99 -16.49 -35.75
C ALA A 283 14.79 -15.75 -36.84
N THR A 284 14.92 -14.44 -36.68
CA THR A 284 15.66 -13.59 -37.60
C THR A 284 17.13 -13.96 -37.58
N ASP A 285 17.70 -14.17 -36.39
CA ASP A 285 19.09 -14.60 -36.24
C ASP A 285 19.38 -15.97 -36.84
N TYR A 286 18.50 -16.95 -36.62
CA TYR A 286 18.65 -18.28 -37.23
C TYR A 286 18.60 -18.22 -38.75
N ALA A 287 17.72 -17.38 -39.30
CA ALA A 287 17.66 -17.14 -40.74
C ALA A 287 18.95 -16.45 -41.25
N ILE A 288 19.49 -15.46 -40.54
CA ILE A 288 20.76 -14.80 -40.88
C ILE A 288 21.91 -15.82 -40.88
N PHE A 289 21.98 -16.72 -39.91
CA PHE A 289 23.04 -17.73 -39.86
C PHE A 289 22.95 -18.73 -41.01
N LEU A 290 21.76 -19.22 -41.32
CA LEU A 290 21.53 -20.14 -42.44
C LEU A 290 21.91 -19.47 -43.78
N ILE A 291 21.38 -18.29 -44.05
CA ILE A 291 21.66 -17.57 -45.31
C ILE A 291 23.12 -17.14 -45.37
N GLY A 292 23.66 -16.60 -44.28
CA GLY A 292 25.04 -16.13 -44.19
C GLY A 292 26.03 -17.25 -44.47
N ARG A 293 25.83 -18.43 -43.88
CA ARG A 293 26.70 -19.58 -44.11
C ARG A 293 26.57 -20.14 -45.52
N TYR A 294 25.36 -20.18 -46.07
CA TYR A 294 25.14 -20.56 -47.46
C TYR A 294 25.88 -19.62 -48.43
N GLN A 295 25.77 -18.31 -48.24
CA GLN A 295 26.45 -17.30 -49.08
C GLN A 295 27.98 -17.36 -48.92
N GLU A 296 28.50 -17.65 -47.73
CA GLU A 296 29.92 -17.85 -47.49
C GLU A 296 30.46 -19.08 -48.24
N ALA A 297 29.73 -20.20 -48.18
CA ALA A 297 30.06 -21.42 -48.94
C ALA A 297 30.07 -21.16 -50.45
N ARG A 298 29.08 -20.40 -50.96
CA ARG A 298 29.04 -19.98 -52.38
C ARG A 298 30.19 -19.06 -52.76
N THR A 299 30.62 -18.15 -51.86
CA THR A 299 31.78 -17.28 -52.09
C THR A 299 33.09 -18.07 -52.14
N ARG A 300 33.17 -19.19 -51.43
CA ARG A 300 34.30 -20.15 -51.49
C ARG A 300 34.32 -21.01 -52.77
N GLY A 301 33.35 -20.83 -53.68
CA GLY A 301 33.28 -21.54 -54.95
C GLY A 301 32.57 -22.90 -54.89
N LEU A 302 31.95 -23.26 -53.76
CA LEU A 302 31.17 -24.50 -53.65
C LEU A 302 29.92 -24.43 -54.52
N ASP A 303 29.53 -25.56 -55.13
CA ASP A 303 28.28 -25.68 -55.89
C ASP A 303 27.05 -25.57 -54.97
N ARG A 304 25.86 -25.36 -55.52
CA ARG A 304 24.65 -25.09 -54.70
C ARG A 304 24.32 -26.25 -53.76
N GLU A 305 24.61 -27.47 -54.18
CA GLU A 305 24.40 -28.70 -53.42
C GLU A 305 25.41 -28.84 -52.28
N ALA A 306 26.73 -28.72 -52.54
CA ALA A 306 27.70 -28.76 -51.45
C ALA A 306 27.55 -27.57 -50.51
N ALA A 307 27.17 -26.39 -51.01
CA ALA A 307 26.91 -25.22 -50.18
C ALA A 307 25.75 -25.42 -49.21
N TYR A 308 24.71 -26.17 -49.60
CA TYR A 308 23.61 -26.54 -48.69
C TYR A 308 24.09 -27.48 -47.57
N TYR A 309 24.87 -28.50 -47.89
CA TYR A 309 25.37 -29.43 -46.87
C TYR A 309 26.40 -28.76 -45.94
N ASP A 310 27.28 -27.90 -46.46
CA ASP A 310 28.21 -27.09 -45.65
C ASP A 310 27.45 -26.13 -44.72
N MET A 311 26.39 -25.50 -45.23
CA MET A 311 25.48 -24.70 -44.41
C MET A 311 24.86 -25.54 -43.30
N TYR A 312 24.14 -26.61 -43.62
CA TYR A 312 23.39 -27.39 -42.64
C TYR A 312 24.29 -27.94 -41.53
N HIS A 313 25.41 -28.58 -41.86
CA HIS A 313 26.31 -29.12 -40.84
C HIS A 313 27.02 -28.03 -40.03
N GLY A 314 27.33 -26.89 -40.67
CA GLY A 314 27.98 -25.75 -40.03
C GLY A 314 27.06 -24.93 -39.11
N THR A 315 25.75 -24.93 -39.34
CA THR A 315 24.79 -24.11 -38.56
C THR A 315 23.85 -24.90 -37.67
N ALA A 316 23.54 -26.18 -37.97
CA ALA A 316 22.52 -26.92 -37.21
C ALA A 316 22.90 -27.12 -35.74
N HIS A 317 24.15 -27.48 -35.45
CA HIS A 317 24.63 -27.65 -34.07
C HIS A 317 24.66 -26.32 -33.30
N VAL A 318 24.86 -25.21 -34.00
CA VAL A 318 24.83 -23.87 -33.44
C VAL A 318 23.40 -23.47 -33.09
N ILE A 319 22.46 -23.57 -34.04
CA ILE A 319 21.06 -23.19 -33.83
C ILE A 319 20.44 -24.04 -32.72
N LEU A 320 20.78 -25.32 -32.65
CA LEU A 320 20.34 -26.21 -31.57
C LEU A 320 20.96 -25.79 -30.22
N GLY A 321 22.28 -25.56 -30.15
CA GLY A 321 22.93 -25.12 -28.92
C GLY A 321 22.42 -23.77 -28.42
N SER A 322 22.28 -22.81 -29.33
CA SER A 322 21.66 -21.50 -29.14
C SER A 322 20.29 -21.61 -28.49
N GLY A 323 19.32 -22.19 -29.21
CA GLY A 323 17.95 -22.10 -28.79
C GLY A 323 17.62 -23.05 -27.64
N MET A 324 18.39 -24.12 -27.44
CA MET A 324 18.29 -24.91 -26.20
C MET A 324 18.86 -24.14 -24.99
N THR A 325 19.86 -23.28 -25.19
CA THR A 325 20.35 -22.39 -24.13
C THR A 325 19.29 -21.35 -23.77
N ILE A 326 18.64 -20.74 -24.77
CA ILE A 326 17.56 -19.78 -24.54
C ILE A 326 16.37 -20.47 -23.88
N ALA A 327 15.88 -21.58 -24.45
CA ALA A 327 14.76 -22.34 -23.91
C ALA A 327 15.03 -22.84 -22.48
N GLY A 328 16.24 -23.32 -22.23
CA GLY A 328 16.65 -23.81 -20.92
C GLY A 328 16.77 -22.69 -19.89
N ALA A 329 17.39 -21.56 -20.23
CA ALA A 329 17.51 -20.41 -19.34
C ALA A 329 16.14 -19.80 -19.02
N THR A 330 15.22 -19.71 -19.99
CA THR A 330 13.84 -19.31 -19.72
C THR A 330 13.09 -20.36 -18.91
N PHE A 331 13.33 -21.67 -19.12
CA PHE A 331 12.72 -22.72 -18.31
C PHE A 331 13.13 -22.65 -16.84
N CYS A 332 14.35 -22.19 -16.52
CA CYS A 332 14.77 -21.98 -15.13
C CYS A 332 13.86 -21.02 -14.36
N LEU A 333 13.11 -20.15 -15.05
CA LEU A 333 12.10 -19.31 -14.42
C LEU A 333 10.97 -20.10 -13.79
N HIS A 334 10.69 -21.33 -14.24
CA HIS A 334 9.66 -22.15 -13.63
C HIS A 334 9.94 -22.49 -12.16
N PHE A 335 11.21 -22.42 -11.72
CA PHE A 335 11.61 -22.69 -10.35
C PHE A 335 11.50 -21.48 -9.41
N THR A 336 11.11 -20.31 -9.91
CA THR A 336 10.90 -19.10 -9.09
C THR A 336 9.54 -19.16 -8.38
N LYS A 337 9.42 -18.44 -7.27
CA LYS A 337 8.20 -18.37 -6.45
C LYS A 337 7.20 -17.34 -6.93
N LEU A 338 7.66 -16.22 -7.48
CA LEU A 338 6.79 -15.15 -7.96
C LEU A 338 6.11 -15.57 -9.28
N PRO A 339 4.77 -15.47 -9.37
CA PRO A 339 4.03 -15.77 -10.60
C PRO A 339 4.48 -14.94 -11.80
N TYR A 340 4.97 -13.71 -11.57
CA TYR A 340 5.60 -12.85 -12.58
C TYR A 340 6.73 -13.54 -13.35
N PHE A 341 7.54 -14.36 -12.68
CA PHE A 341 8.64 -15.09 -13.30
C PHE A 341 8.21 -16.50 -13.68
N GLN A 342 7.50 -17.18 -12.80
CA GLN A 342 7.11 -18.58 -12.97
C GLN A 342 6.24 -18.79 -14.22
N SER A 343 5.28 -17.89 -14.47
CA SER A 343 4.37 -17.96 -15.63
C SER A 343 5.08 -17.74 -16.97
N LEU A 344 6.27 -17.10 -16.99
CA LEU A 344 7.05 -16.90 -18.20
C LEU A 344 7.79 -18.18 -18.62
N GLY A 345 8.17 -19.03 -17.67
CA GLY A 345 9.17 -20.07 -17.90
C GLY A 345 8.75 -21.12 -18.93
N ILE A 346 7.60 -21.75 -18.74
CA ILE A 346 7.12 -22.83 -19.63
C ILE A 346 6.74 -22.29 -21.02
N PRO A 347 5.91 -21.22 -21.15
CA PRO A 347 5.53 -20.70 -22.46
C PRO A 347 6.75 -20.27 -23.31
N LEU A 348 7.73 -19.59 -22.70
CA LEU A 348 8.97 -19.20 -23.39
C LEU A 348 9.80 -20.43 -23.79
N ALA A 349 9.99 -21.38 -22.89
CA ALA A 349 10.79 -22.58 -23.18
C ALA A 349 10.20 -23.41 -24.32
N VAL A 350 8.89 -23.68 -24.28
CA VAL A 350 8.20 -24.43 -25.35
C VAL A 350 8.21 -23.65 -26.65
N GLY A 351 7.98 -22.34 -26.59
CA GLY A 351 8.03 -21.48 -27.75
C GLY A 351 9.39 -21.46 -28.44
N MET A 352 10.48 -21.42 -27.65
CA MET A 352 11.86 -21.49 -28.14
C MET A 352 12.21 -22.87 -28.71
N VAL A 353 11.80 -23.96 -28.07
CA VAL A 353 12.01 -25.33 -28.62
C VAL A 353 11.27 -25.50 -29.95
N THR A 354 10.03 -25.02 -30.03
CA THR A 354 9.23 -25.03 -31.27
C THR A 354 9.92 -24.21 -32.36
N LEU A 355 10.45 -23.04 -31.99
CA LEU A 355 11.17 -22.18 -32.92
C LEU A 355 12.45 -22.84 -33.44
N VAL A 356 13.24 -23.49 -32.58
CA VAL A 356 14.44 -24.24 -32.99
C VAL A 356 14.08 -25.37 -33.93
N PHE A 357 13.04 -26.13 -33.61
CA PHE A 357 12.57 -27.23 -34.44
C PHE A 357 12.11 -26.73 -35.83
N CYS A 358 11.40 -25.60 -35.86
CA CYS A 358 11.04 -24.92 -37.10
C CYS A 358 12.28 -24.43 -37.86
N ALA A 359 13.22 -23.76 -37.20
CA ALA A 359 14.43 -23.22 -37.82
C ALA A 359 15.33 -24.31 -38.44
N LEU A 360 15.42 -25.49 -37.81
CA LEU A 360 16.22 -26.62 -38.32
C LEU A 360 15.56 -27.41 -39.45
N THR A 361 14.23 -27.31 -39.60
CA THR A 361 13.47 -28.06 -40.62
C THR A 361 13.00 -27.14 -41.75
N LEU A 362 12.19 -26.13 -41.42
CA LEU A 362 11.62 -25.17 -42.37
C LEU A 362 12.68 -24.27 -43.01
N GLY A 363 13.64 -23.76 -42.21
CA GLY A 363 14.69 -22.85 -42.71
C GLY A 363 15.51 -23.46 -43.86
N PRO A 364 16.18 -24.61 -43.65
CA PRO A 364 16.88 -25.32 -44.71
C PRO A 364 15.97 -25.74 -45.87
N ALA A 365 14.72 -26.14 -45.63
CA ALA A 365 13.78 -26.47 -46.69
C ALA A 365 13.48 -25.27 -47.61
N ILE A 366 13.21 -24.09 -47.03
CA ILE A 366 13.00 -22.85 -47.78
C ILE A 366 14.24 -22.50 -48.60
N ILE A 367 15.45 -22.63 -48.04
CA ILE A 367 16.70 -22.40 -48.77
C ILE A 367 16.86 -23.42 -49.90
N SER A 368 16.55 -24.70 -49.68
CA SER A 368 16.61 -25.72 -50.73
C SER A 368 15.64 -25.46 -51.89
N VAL A 369 14.48 -24.86 -51.64
CA VAL A 369 13.53 -24.49 -52.71
C VAL A 369 13.99 -23.20 -53.40
N ALA A 370 14.38 -22.18 -52.63
CA ALA A 370 14.85 -20.89 -53.15
C ALA A 370 16.05 -21.06 -54.09
N THR A 371 16.98 -21.95 -53.76
CA THR A 371 18.18 -22.22 -54.58
C THR A 371 17.89 -22.89 -55.93
N ARG A 372 16.68 -23.45 -56.13
CA ARG A 372 16.25 -23.97 -57.45
C ARG A 372 16.00 -22.84 -58.45
N PHE A 373 15.65 -21.65 -57.98
CA PHE A 373 15.38 -20.47 -58.82
C PHE A 373 16.64 -19.68 -59.22
N GLY A 374 17.81 -20.33 -59.21
CA GLY A 374 18.99 -19.84 -59.93
C GLY A 374 19.78 -18.73 -59.22
N LYS A 375 19.27 -17.50 -59.26
CA LYS A 375 20.00 -16.26 -58.89
C LYS A 375 19.53 -15.62 -57.57
N THR A 376 18.68 -16.31 -56.81
CA THR A 376 17.97 -15.75 -55.64
C THR A 376 18.84 -15.54 -54.40
N LEU A 377 19.86 -16.39 -54.18
CA LEU A 377 20.69 -16.42 -52.98
C LEU A 377 22.20 -16.24 -53.25
N GLU A 378 22.56 -15.74 -54.44
CA GLU A 378 23.96 -15.49 -54.77
C GLU A 378 24.49 -14.23 -54.07
N PRO A 379 25.68 -14.28 -53.46
CA PRO A 379 26.25 -13.13 -52.75
C PRO A 379 26.56 -12.00 -53.73
N LYS A 380 25.90 -10.84 -53.58
CA LYS A 380 26.15 -9.65 -54.41
C LYS A 380 27.49 -8.95 -54.12
N ARG A 381 28.15 -9.29 -53.01
CA ARG A 381 29.49 -8.79 -52.63
C ARG A 381 30.26 -9.88 -51.90
N SER A 382 31.58 -9.93 -52.13
CA SER A 382 32.50 -10.61 -51.20
C SER A 382 32.32 -9.99 -49.81
N ALA A 383 32.06 -10.81 -48.79
CA ALA A 383 31.90 -10.36 -47.41
C ALA A 383 33.09 -9.46 -47.00
N ARG A 384 32.88 -8.56 -46.04
CA ARG A 384 33.85 -7.53 -45.59
C ARG A 384 35.02 -8.15 -44.78
N ILE A 385 35.60 -9.23 -45.29
CA ILE A 385 36.60 -10.11 -44.67
C ILE A 385 37.88 -9.32 -44.32
N ARG A 386 38.28 -8.35 -45.14
CA ARG A 386 39.51 -7.55 -44.91
C ARG A 386 39.45 -6.69 -43.65
N GLY A 387 38.29 -6.12 -43.30
CA GLY A 387 38.15 -5.27 -42.12
C GLY A 387 38.24 -6.08 -40.82
N TRP A 388 37.46 -7.16 -40.75
CA TRP A 388 37.44 -8.05 -39.58
C TRP A 388 38.75 -8.82 -39.37
N ARG A 389 39.46 -9.19 -40.45
CA ARG A 389 40.82 -9.74 -40.35
C ARG A 389 41.81 -8.76 -39.72
N LYS A 390 41.70 -7.45 -39.99
CA LYS A 390 42.55 -6.43 -39.34
C LYS A 390 42.25 -6.35 -37.85
N ILE A 391 40.98 -6.32 -37.46
CA ILE A 391 40.57 -6.32 -36.05
C ILE A 391 41.14 -7.56 -35.36
N GLY A 392 40.93 -8.75 -35.92
CA GLY A 392 41.49 -9.98 -35.35
C GLY A 392 43.02 -9.98 -35.26
N ALA A 393 43.72 -9.44 -36.27
CA ALA A 393 45.18 -9.34 -36.22
C ALA A 393 45.66 -8.38 -35.13
N VAL A 394 44.95 -7.27 -34.92
CA VAL A 394 45.23 -6.31 -33.83
C VAL A 394 44.99 -6.96 -32.47
N VAL A 395 43.86 -7.67 -32.29
CA VAL A 395 43.52 -8.37 -31.04
C VAL A 395 44.56 -9.43 -30.67
N VAL A 396 44.99 -10.23 -31.64
CA VAL A 396 46.02 -11.26 -31.41
C VAL A 396 47.41 -10.67 -31.20
N ARG A 397 47.71 -9.50 -31.80
CA ARG A 397 49.02 -8.84 -31.64
C ARG A 397 49.16 -8.11 -30.30
N TRP A 398 48.08 -7.53 -29.78
CA TRP A 398 48.08 -6.76 -28.53
C TRP A 398 46.96 -7.18 -27.56
N PRO A 399 46.89 -8.45 -27.14
CA PRO A 399 45.73 -8.95 -26.41
C PRO A 399 45.61 -8.37 -24.98
N GLY A 400 46.72 -8.10 -24.30
CA GLY A 400 46.72 -7.50 -22.96
C GLY A 400 46.13 -6.07 -22.93
N PRO A 401 46.68 -5.11 -23.69
CA PRO A 401 46.16 -3.74 -23.73
C PRO A 401 44.69 -3.66 -24.18
N ILE A 402 44.27 -4.51 -25.12
CA ILE A 402 42.88 -4.55 -25.58
C ILE A 402 41.96 -5.05 -24.47
N LEU A 403 42.37 -6.09 -23.74
CA LEU A 403 41.61 -6.57 -22.59
C LEU A 403 41.44 -5.48 -21.52
N VAL A 404 42.50 -4.75 -21.20
CA VAL A 404 42.45 -3.62 -20.25
C VAL A 404 41.53 -2.51 -20.74
N ALA A 405 41.60 -2.14 -22.02
CA ALA A 405 40.72 -1.13 -22.60
C ALA A 405 39.24 -1.57 -22.58
N THR A 406 38.95 -2.83 -22.90
CA THR A 406 37.58 -3.36 -22.81
C THR A 406 37.08 -3.42 -21.37
N LEU A 407 37.92 -3.81 -20.41
CA LEU A 407 37.57 -3.81 -18.98
C LEU A 407 37.33 -2.39 -18.46
N ALA A 408 38.13 -1.41 -18.89
CA ALA A 408 37.92 -0.01 -18.55
C ALA A 408 36.58 0.52 -19.07
N LEU A 409 36.18 0.11 -20.28
CA LEU A 409 34.86 0.43 -20.81
C LEU A 409 33.73 -0.26 -20.03
N CYS A 410 33.91 -1.53 -19.64
CA CYS A 410 32.96 -2.24 -18.76
C CYS A 410 32.81 -1.53 -17.40
N LEU A 411 33.91 -0.99 -16.85
CA LEU A 411 33.89 -0.27 -15.57
C LEU A 411 33.00 0.97 -15.62
N VAL A 412 32.88 1.66 -16.76
CA VAL A 412 31.95 2.79 -16.91
C VAL A 412 30.51 2.37 -16.59
N GLY A 413 30.07 1.22 -17.08
CA GLY A 413 28.77 0.65 -16.73
C GLY A 413 28.72 0.17 -15.29
N LEU A 414 29.72 -0.58 -14.83
CA LEU A 414 29.74 -1.15 -13.48
C LEU A 414 29.72 -0.11 -12.35
N VAL A 415 30.36 1.06 -12.55
CA VAL A 415 30.39 2.15 -11.55
C VAL A 415 29.00 2.77 -11.32
N ALA A 416 28.08 2.63 -12.25
CA ALA A 416 26.71 3.11 -12.09
C ALA A 416 25.83 2.18 -11.24
N LEU A 417 26.22 0.92 -11.06
CA LEU A 417 25.43 -0.09 -10.33
C LEU A 417 25.15 0.26 -8.85
N PRO A 418 26.11 0.79 -8.06
CA PRO A 418 25.84 1.15 -6.67
C PRO A 418 24.79 2.25 -6.50
N GLY A 419 24.53 3.05 -7.56
CA GLY A 419 23.48 4.08 -7.57
C GLY A 419 22.09 3.55 -7.93
N TYR A 420 21.94 2.24 -8.14
CA TYR A 420 20.67 1.63 -8.51
C TYR A 420 19.63 1.73 -7.39
N GLN A 421 18.56 2.48 -7.66
CA GLN A 421 17.36 2.53 -6.84
C GLN A 421 16.21 1.74 -7.48
N THR A 422 15.69 0.75 -6.75
CA THR A 422 14.53 -0.02 -7.19
C THR A 422 13.25 0.71 -6.82
N ASN A 423 12.32 0.84 -7.76
CA ASN A 423 10.97 1.33 -7.47
C ASN A 423 9.93 0.25 -7.82
N TYR A 424 9.03 -0.01 -6.87
CA TYR A 424 7.99 -1.04 -6.92
C TYR A 424 6.61 -0.49 -7.26
N ASN A 425 6.43 0.83 -7.27
CA ASN A 425 5.16 1.46 -7.53
C ASN A 425 4.89 1.55 -9.04
N ASP A 426 4.11 0.60 -9.55
CA ASP A 426 3.72 0.46 -10.96
C ASP A 426 3.11 1.74 -11.55
N ARG A 427 2.45 2.56 -10.71
CA ARG A 427 1.79 3.82 -11.12
C ARG A 427 2.74 4.78 -11.81
N ASN A 428 4.02 4.79 -11.43
CA ASN A 428 5.03 5.68 -12.02
C ASN A 428 5.44 5.30 -13.44
N TYR A 429 5.10 4.09 -13.88
CA TYR A 429 5.49 3.54 -15.18
C TYR A 429 4.32 3.40 -16.16
N LEU A 430 3.14 3.83 -15.74
CA LEU A 430 1.92 3.82 -16.53
C LEU A 430 1.68 5.20 -17.14
N PRO A 431 1.09 5.26 -18.35
CA PRO A 431 0.76 6.53 -18.96
C PRO A 431 -0.38 7.19 -18.19
N GLY A 432 -0.25 8.49 -17.90
CA GLY A 432 -1.18 9.23 -17.04
C GLY A 432 -2.58 9.47 -17.63
N ASN A 433 -2.83 9.04 -18.87
CA ASN A 433 -4.12 9.15 -19.55
C ASN A 433 -5.00 7.89 -19.39
N LEU A 434 -4.59 6.92 -18.58
CA LEU A 434 -5.42 5.75 -18.27
C LEU A 434 -6.51 6.15 -17.26
N PRO A 435 -7.76 5.68 -17.43
CA PRO A 435 -8.85 5.97 -16.50
C PRO A 435 -8.53 5.66 -15.03
N ALA A 436 -7.90 4.50 -14.76
CA ALA A 436 -7.49 4.15 -13.41
C ALA A 436 -6.40 5.08 -12.86
N ALA A 437 -5.48 5.56 -13.71
CA ALA A 437 -4.44 6.51 -13.31
C ALA A 437 -5.02 7.89 -13.00
N GLU A 438 -5.98 8.37 -13.80
CA GLU A 438 -6.73 9.61 -13.53
C GLU A 438 -7.51 9.52 -12.21
N GLY A 439 -8.14 8.37 -11.92
CA GLY A 439 -8.85 8.15 -10.67
C GLY A 439 -7.95 8.19 -9.44
N TYR A 440 -6.75 7.60 -9.51
CA TYR A 440 -5.76 7.75 -8.43
C TYR A 440 -5.27 9.20 -8.30
N ALA A 441 -5.07 9.90 -9.42
CA ALA A 441 -4.67 11.31 -9.41
C ALA A 441 -5.76 12.23 -8.84
N ALA A 442 -7.04 11.90 -9.03
CA ALA A 442 -8.16 12.58 -8.38
C ALA A 442 -8.17 12.30 -6.87
N ALA A 443 -7.96 11.04 -6.48
CA ALA A 443 -7.92 10.64 -5.09
C ALA A 443 -6.74 11.29 -4.31
N ASP A 444 -5.54 11.33 -4.92
CA ASP A 444 -4.34 11.95 -4.35
C ASP A 444 -4.49 13.47 -4.09
N ARG A 445 -5.46 14.16 -4.72
CA ARG A 445 -5.73 15.59 -4.45
C ARG A 445 -6.39 15.82 -3.09
N HIS A 446 -7.15 14.83 -2.59
CA HIS A 446 -7.99 14.97 -1.39
C HIS A 446 -7.60 14.01 -0.26
N PHE A 447 -6.92 12.91 -0.57
CA PHE A 447 -6.52 11.87 0.38
C PHE A 447 -5.00 11.71 0.39
N ASN A 448 -4.43 11.42 1.57
CA ASN A 448 -3.06 10.91 1.64
C ASN A 448 -3.01 9.47 1.10
N GLN A 449 -1.93 9.13 0.40
CA GLN A 449 -1.75 7.81 -0.22
C GLN A 449 -1.87 6.65 0.78
N ALA A 450 -1.42 6.86 2.02
CA ALA A 450 -1.49 5.88 3.09
C ALA A 450 -2.91 5.52 3.56
N ARG A 451 -3.88 6.43 3.39
CA ARG A 451 -5.29 6.16 3.74
C ARG A 451 -5.99 5.31 2.70
N MET A 452 -5.58 5.42 1.45
CA MET A 452 -6.15 4.64 0.35
C MET A 452 -5.58 3.22 0.26
N ASN A 453 -4.38 3.02 0.80
CA ASN A 453 -3.67 1.73 0.80
C ASN A 453 -3.29 1.32 2.23
N PRO A 454 -4.26 1.07 3.13
CA PRO A 454 -3.96 0.70 4.51
C PRO A 454 -3.44 -0.73 4.62
N GLU A 455 -2.78 -1.01 5.74
CA GLU A 455 -2.50 -2.37 6.19
C GLU A 455 -3.67 -2.89 7.04
N LEU A 456 -4.00 -4.17 6.88
CA LEU A 456 -5.01 -4.89 7.64
C LEU A 456 -4.32 -5.90 8.56
N LEU A 457 -4.30 -5.59 9.85
CA LEU A 457 -3.83 -6.51 10.88
C LEU A 457 -5.04 -7.28 11.42
N LEU A 458 -4.99 -8.60 11.37
CA LEU A 458 -6.03 -9.50 11.87
C LEU A 458 -5.48 -10.31 13.04
N ILE A 459 -6.27 -10.38 14.11
CA ILE A 459 -5.98 -11.21 15.28
C ILE A 459 -7.11 -12.21 15.43
N GLU A 460 -6.77 -13.51 15.35
CA GLU A 460 -7.70 -14.61 15.58
C GLU A 460 -7.50 -15.18 16.99
N SER A 461 -8.56 -15.15 17.79
CA SER A 461 -8.65 -15.72 19.12
C SER A 461 -9.41 -17.06 19.12
N ASP A 462 -9.31 -17.82 20.21
CA ASP A 462 -10.07 -19.06 20.43
C ASP A 462 -11.46 -18.81 21.05
N HIS A 463 -11.70 -17.62 21.62
CA HIS A 463 -12.94 -17.21 22.28
C HIS A 463 -13.53 -15.91 21.71
N ASP A 464 -14.73 -15.55 22.18
CA ASP A 464 -15.46 -14.34 21.74
C ASP A 464 -14.86 -13.08 22.41
N LEU A 465 -14.43 -12.14 21.58
CA LEU A 465 -13.75 -10.90 21.94
C LEU A 465 -14.69 -9.79 22.44
N ARG A 466 -16.01 -9.99 22.40
CA ARG A 466 -17.03 -8.96 22.71
C ARG A 466 -17.25 -8.79 24.21
N ASN A 467 -16.16 -8.54 24.93
CA ASN A 467 -16.18 -8.33 26.37
C ASN A 467 -15.17 -7.25 26.78
N SER A 468 -15.35 -6.67 27.98
CA SER A 468 -14.51 -5.58 28.46
C SER A 468 -13.02 -5.97 28.58
N ALA A 469 -12.70 -7.22 28.93
CA ALA A 469 -11.32 -7.65 29.14
C ALA A 469 -10.54 -7.70 27.81
N ASP A 470 -11.11 -8.29 26.77
CA ASP A 470 -10.46 -8.36 25.46
C ASP A 470 -10.38 -6.99 24.79
N PHE A 471 -11.36 -6.11 25.03
CA PHE A 471 -11.29 -4.73 24.56
C PHE A 471 -10.11 -3.93 25.17
N LEU A 472 -9.71 -4.24 26.42
CA LEU A 472 -8.47 -3.69 26.98
C LEU A 472 -7.23 -4.17 26.21
N VAL A 473 -7.22 -5.44 25.80
CA VAL A 473 -6.11 -6.02 25.03
C VAL A 473 -6.09 -5.45 23.60
N ILE A 474 -7.25 -5.33 22.95
CA ILE A 474 -7.41 -4.70 21.63
C ILE A 474 -6.88 -3.27 21.66
N ASP A 475 -7.22 -2.49 22.68
CA ASP A 475 -6.68 -1.13 22.81
C ASP A 475 -5.16 -1.13 23.07
N LYS A 476 -4.66 -2.04 23.91
CA LYS A 476 -3.20 -2.24 24.12
C LYS A 476 -2.46 -2.54 22.82
N ILE A 477 -3.03 -3.39 21.95
CA ILE A 477 -2.49 -3.69 20.61
C ILE A 477 -2.50 -2.44 19.75
N ALA A 478 -3.64 -1.72 19.68
CA ALA A 478 -3.76 -0.51 18.87
C ALA A 478 -2.72 0.54 19.26
N LYS A 479 -2.49 0.75 20.57
CA LYS A 479 -1.44 1.64 21.09
C LYS A 479 -0.04 1.18 20.74
N ALA A 480 0.27 -0.10 20.88
CA ALA A 480 1.59 -0.65 20.58
C ALA A 480 1.92 -0.46 19.09
N VAL A 481 0.96 -0.74 18.21
CA VAL A 481 1.11 -0.52 16.77
C VAL A 481 1.23 0.97 16.45
N PHE A 482 0.41 1.84 17.05
CA PHE A 482 0.46 3.29 16.82
C PHE A 482 1.78 3.92 17.28
N ARG A 483 2.41 3.40 18.34
CA ARG A 483 3.73 3.86 18.82
C ARG A 483 4.91 3.41 17.93
N THR A 484 4.65 2.55 16.94
CA THR A 484 5.69 2.13 16.00
C THR A 484 6.06 3.30 15.09
N PRO A 485 7.36 3.60 14.88
CA PRO A 485 7.79 4.68 14.00
C PRO A 485 7.19 4.55 12.59
N GLY A 486 6.71 5.66 12.03
CA GLY A 486 6.18 5.72 10.66
C GLY A 486 4.73 5.29 10.48
N ILE A 487 4.03 4.98 11.58
CA ILE A 487 2.57 4.76 11.60
C ILE A 487 1.87 6.08 11.91
N GLY A 488 1.01 6.54 10.99
CA GLY A 488 0.27 7.79 11.13
C GLY A 488 -1.08 7.61 11.82
N ARG A 489 -1.73 6.44 11.64
CA ARG A 489 -3.06 6.17 12.19
C ARG A 489 -3.32 4.68 12.36
N VAL A 490 -4.03 4.31 13.43
CA VAL A 490 -4.53 2.94 13.65
C VAL A 490 -6.01 3.01 13.97
N GLN A 491 -6.85 2.42 13.13
CA GLN A 491 -8.28 2.30 13.35
C GLN A 491 -8.62 0.90 13.85
N ALA A 492 -9.38 0.84 14.93
CA ALA A 492 -9.86 -0.38 15.56
C ALA A 492 -11.20 -0.09 16.22
N ILE A 493 -11.88 -1.11 16.75
CA ILE A 493 -13.14 -0.88 17.46
C ILE A 493 -13.00 0.05 18.68
N THR A 494 -11.83 0.12 19.31
CA THR A 494 -11.55 1.04 20.44
C THR A 494 -11.18 2.46 20.00
N ARG A 495 -10.91 2.65 18.70
CA ARG A 495 -10.55 3.92 18.06
C ARG A 495 -11.03 3.98 16.60
N PRO A 496 -12.34 3.96 16.31
CA PRO A 496 -12.84 3.77 14.93
C PRO A 496 -12.35 4.84 13.94
N GLN A 497 -12.18 6.08 14.43
CA GLN A 497 -11.70 7.22 13.64
C GLN A 497 -10.16 7.38 13.67
N GLY A 498 -9.46 6.46 14.33
CA GLY A 498 -8.01 6.55 14.59
C GLY A 498 -7.67 7.24 15.91
N THR A 499 -8.63 7.92 16.52
CA THR A 499 -8.54 8.52 17.86
C THR A 499 -9.35 7.70 18.85
N PRO A 500 -8.95 7.67 20.13
CA PRO A 500 -9.70 6.94 21.16
C PRO A 500 -11.14 7.42 21.25
N ILE A 501 -12.06 6.52 21.60
CA ILE A 501 -13.46 6.89 21.85
C ILE A 501 -13.52 7.82 23.05
N GLU A 502 -14.20 8.95 22.90
CA GLU A 502 -14.42 9.92 23.97
C GLU A 502 -15.13 9.26 25.17
N HIS A 503 -14.91 9.77 26.38
CA HIS A 503 -15.59 9.35 27.59
C HIS A 503 -15.29 7.90 28.06
N THR A 504 -14.26 7.27 27.50
CA THR A 504 -13.85 5.88 27.87
C THR A 504 -12.73 5.81 28.89
N SER A 505 -12.15 6.95 29.29
CA SER A 505 -11.08 6.97 30.28
C SER A 505 -11.61 6.75 31.70
N ILE A 506 -10.82 6.07 32.54
CA ILE A 506 -11.20 5.83 33.94
C ILE A 506 -11.40 7.15 34.69
N PRO A 507 -10.52 8.18 34.57
CA PRO A 507 -10.75 9.49 35.17
C PRO A 507 -12.08 10.13 34.72
N PHE A 508 -12.44 10.01 33.44
CA PHE A 508 -13.72 10.52 32.95
C PHE A 508 -14.90 9.77 33.58
N GLN A 509 -14.86 8.44 33.63
CA GLN A 509 -15.93 7.64 34.24
C GLN A 509 -16.10 7.92 35.73
N ILE A 510 -15.00 8.10 36.47
CA ILE A 510 -15.04 8.52 37.88
C ILE A 510 -15.70 9.90 38.01
N SER A 511 -15.34 10.85 37.13
CA SER A 511 -15.95 12.17 37.13
C SER A 511 -17.47 12.12 36.86
N MET A 512 -17.90 11.21 36.00
CA MET A 512 -19.29 11.02 35.62
C MET A 512 -20.14 10.32 36.71
N GLN A 513 -19.52 9.62 37.67
CA GLN A 513 -20.24 9.21 38.89
C GLN A 513 -20.64 10.41 39.75
N GLY A 514 -19.87 11.49 39.65
CA GLY A 514 -20.11 12.72 40.39
C GLY A 514 -21.29 13.55 39.89
N THR A 515 -21.74 13.37 38.65
CA THR A 515 -22.79 14.20 38.06
C THR A 515 -24.12 14.08 38.79
N THR A 516 -24.49 12.89 39.28
CA THR A 516 -25.70 12.68 40.09
C THR A 516 -25.69 13.50 41.38
N GLN A 517 -24.51 13.62 42.00
CA GLN A 517 -24.36 14.39 43.24
C GLN A 517 -24.40 15.90 42.97
N LYS A 518 -23.85 16.34 41.84
CA LYS A 518 -23.94 17.73 41.35
C LYS A 518 -25.38 18.11 41.00
N MET A 519 -26.17 17.20 40.41
CA MET A 519 -27.60 17.42 40.20
C MET A 519 -28.37 17.61 41.53
N ASN A 520 -27.96 16.91 42.59
CA ASN A 520 -28.55 17.03 43.93
C ASN A 520 -28.03 18.24 44.73
N GLU A 521 -26.92 18.85 44.33
CA GLU A 521 -26.29 19.98 45.04
C GLU A 521 -27.25 21.15 45.20
N LYS A 522 -27.94 21.54 44.12
CA LYS A 522 -28.90 22.64 44.14
C LYS A 522 -30.01 22.40 45.16
N TYR A 523 -30.55 21.19 45.20
CA TYR A 523 -31.59 20.82 46.15
C TYR A 523 -31.10 20.95 47.61
N GLN A 524 -29.86 20.52 47.90
CA GLN A 524 -29.29 20.66 49.25
C GLN A 524 -28.99 22.12 49.61
N GLN A 525 -28.50 22.93 48.67
CA GLN A 525 -28.27 24.36 48.88
C GLN A 525 -29.58 25.10 49.18
N ASP A 526 -30.66 24.79 48.46
CA ASP A 526 -31.98 25.38 48.67
C ASP A 526 -32.52 25.02 50.08
N MET A 527 -32.29 23.79 50.56
CA MET A 527 -32.63 23.37 51.93
C MET A 527 -31.83 24.10 53.01
N MET A 528 -30.54 24.37 52.78
CA MET A 528 -29.72 25.15 53.70
C MET A 528 -30.14 26.62 53.76
N ALA A 529 -30.56 27.21 52.63
CA ALA A 529 -31.10 28.56 52.60
C ALA A 529 -32.36 28.71 53.47
N ASN A 530 -33.19 27.67 53.54
CA ASN A 530 -34.35 27.63 54.43
C ASN A 530 -33.95 27.64 55.92
N MET A 531 -32.83 27.04 56.31
CA MET A 531 -32.32 27.10 57.70
C MET A 531 -31.89 28.52 58.10
N LEU A 532 -31.28 29.28 57.19
CA LEU A 532 -30.95 30.69 57.45
C LEU A 532 -32.22 31.50 57.72
N LYS A 533 -33.25 31.32 56.88
CA LYS A 533 -34.55 31.98 57.06
C LYS A 533 -35.17 31.63 58.41
N GLN A 534 -35.08 30.37 58.84
CA GLN A 534 -35.56 29.93 60.15
C GLN A 534 -34.77 30.60 61.30
N ALA A 535 -33.46 30.76 61.17
CA ALA A 535 -32.64 31.46 62.16
C ALA A 535 -32.96 32.98 62.23
N ASP A 536 -33.35 33.58 61.11
CA ASP A 536 -33.82 34.98 61.04
C ASP A 536 -35.18 35.13 61.72
N ASP A 537 -36.13 34.22 61.47
CA ASP A 537 -37.44 34.20 62.15
C ASP A 537 -37.29 34.03 63.67
N MET A 538 -36.29 33.25 64.11
CA MET A 538 -35.94 33.14 65.53
C MET A 538 -35.39 34.45 66.12
N GLN A 539 -34.66 35.26 65.34
CA GLN A 539 -34.22 36.59 65.78
C GLN A 539 -35.40 37.52 66.00
N VAL A 540 -36.34 37.54 65.05
CA VAL A 540 -37.58 38.32 65.19
C VAL A 540 -38.32 37.91 66.46
N THR A 541 -38.37 36.61 66.76
CA THR A 541 -39.00 36.09 67.98
C THR A 541 -38.25 36.53 69.25
N ILE A 542 -36.92 36.48 69.25
CA ILE A 542 -36.07 36.97 70.35
C ILE A 542 -36.30 38.47 70.59
N ASP A 543 -36.37 39.27 69.53
CA ASP A 543 -36.57 40.72 69.62
C ASP A 543 -37.97 41.04 70.19
N ASN A 544 -38.99 40.30 69.74
CA ASN A 544 -40.36 40.44 70.26
C ASN A 544 -40.46 40.05 71.73
N MET A 545 -39.87 38.93 72.15
CA MET A 545 -39.83 38.54 73.56
C MET A 545 -39.05 39.53 74.43
N THR A 546 -37.97 40.12 73.89
CA THR A 546 -37.19 41.15 74.60
C THR A 546 -38.02 42.42 74.82
N LYS A 547 -38.77 42.85 73.79
CA LYS A 547 -39.73 43.95 73.93
C LYS A 547 -40.82 43.62 74.96
N MET A 548 -41.36 42.41 74.92
CA MET A 548 -42.39 41.96 75.87
C MET A 548 -41.86 41.97 77.31
N SER A 549 -40.65 41.46 77.54
CA SER A 549 -39.96 41.50 78.84
C SER A 549 -39.83 42.92 79.39
N ASN A 550 -39.39 43.87 78.56
CA ASN A 550 -39.27 45.28 78.96
C ASN A 550 -40.63 45.90 79.30
N ILE A 551 -41.68 45.61 78.53
CA ILE A 551 -43.04 46.11 78.79
C ILE A 551 -43.60 45.51 80.08
N THR A 552 -43.44 44.21 80.31
CA THR A 552 -43.90 43.56 81.55
C THR A 552 -43.15 44.07 82.78
N ALA A 553 -41.85 44.35 82.66
CA ALA A 553 -41.07 44.98 83.73
C ALA A 553 -41.57 46.40 84.05
N GLN A 554 -41.90 47.19 83.03
CA GLN A 554 -42.51 48.52 83.21
C GLN A 554 -43.90 48.41 83.85
N MET A 555 -44.72 47.43 83.44
CA MET A 555 -46.03 47.16 84.07
C MET A 555 -45.87 46.80 85.55
N ALA A 556 -44.96 45.88 85.89
CA ALA A 556 -44.70 45.49 87.27
C ALA A 556 -44.28 46.69 88.13
N ALA A 557 -43.34 47.52 87.66
CA ALA A 557 -42.90 48.72 88.37
C ALA A 557 -44.03 49.76 88.54
N THR A 558 -44.88 49.91 87.51
CA THR A 558 -46.03 50.83 87.55
C THR A 558 -47.08 50.35 88.54
N THR A 559 -47.38 49.05 88.57
CA THR A 559 -48.35 48.48 89.52
C THR A 559 -47.85 48.54 90.95
N HIS A 560 -46.56 48.27 91.20
CA HIS A 560 -45.96 48.46 92.52
C HIS A 560 -46.08 49.90 93.02
N SER A 561 -45.81 50.87 92.14
CA SER A 561 -46.00 52.29 92.45
C SER A 561 -47.47 52.64 92.74
N MET A 562 -48.41 52.07 91.98
CA MET A 562 -49.85 52.27 92.16
C MET A 562 -50.32 51.73 93.51
N VAL A 563 -49.95 50.50 93.86
CA VAL A 563 -50.28 49.86 95.15
C VAL A 563 -49.71 50.64 96.32
N THR A 564 -48.45 51.08 96.22
CA THR A 564 -47.81 51.88 97.27
C THR A 564 -48.55 53.19 97.52
N LYS A 565 -48.93 53.92 96.45
CA LYS A 565 -49.70 55.16 96.57
C LYS A 565 -51.12 54.93 97.10
N MET A 566 -51.77 53.84 96.69
CA MET A 566 -53.10 53.44 97.19
C MET A 566 -53.08 53.11 98.68
N LYS A 567 -51.97 52.54 99.17
CA LYS A 567 -51.73 52.26 100.59
C LYS A 567 -51.54 53.53 101.42
N THR A 568 -50.84 54.52 100.88
CA THR A 568 -50.76 55.85 101.50
C THR A 568 -52.13 56.54 101.54
N MET A 569 -52.88 56.48 100.44
CA MET A 569 -54.23 57.06 100.37
C MET A 569 -55.20 56.44 101.38
N THR A 570 -55.13 55.13 101.61
CA THR A 570 -55.98 54.46 102.62
C THR A 570 -55.64 54.89 104.04
N LEU A 571 -54.36 55.14 104.34
CA LEU A 571 -53.94 55.70 105.63
C LEU A 571 -54.46 57.12 105.81
N ASP A 572 -54.34 57.97 104.79
CA ASP A 572 -54.82 59.37 104.83
C ASP A 572 -56.35 59.45 104.99
N VAL A 573 -57.11 58.56 104.32
CA VAL A 573 -58.58 58.50 104.42
C VAL A 573 -59.02 58.01 105.80
N ALA A 574 -58.29 57.08 106.42
CA ALA A 574 -58.58 56.62 107.78
C ALA A 574 -58.35 57.73 108.83
N GLU A 575 -57.28 58.53 108.68
CA GLU A 575 -57.01 59.69 109.54
C GLU A 575 -58.09 60.78 109.39
N LEU A 576 -58.58 60.99 108.16
CA LEU A 576 -59.66 61.95 107.88
C LEU A 576 -61.01 61.48 108.47
N ARG A 577 -61.29 60.16 108.46
CA ARG A 577 -62.46 59.56 109.14
C ARG A 577 -62.39 59.79 110.65
N ASP A 578 -61.23 59.54 111.26
CA ASP A 578 -61.06 59.68 112.71
C ASP A 578 -61.21 61.16 113.16
N HIS A 579 -60.72 62.13 112.37
CA HIS A 579 -60.98 63.55 112.63
C HIS A 579 -62.45 63.96 112.46
N ILE A 580 -63.19 63.31 111.56
CA ILE A 580 -64.63 63.53 111.40
C ILE A 580 -65.41 62.93 112.56
N ALA A 581 -64.98 61.77 113.08
CA ALA A 581 -65.57 61.15 114.28
C ALA A 581 -65.40 62.05 115.52
N ASP A 582 -64.24 62.69 115.70
CA ASP A 582 -64.00 63.66 116.77
C ASP A 582 -64.90 64.91 116.67
N PHE A 583 -65.21 65.36 115.45
CA PHE A 583 -66.12 66.48 115.20
C PHE A 583 -67.58 66.12 115.53
N ASP A 584 -68.04 64.91 115.16
CA ASP A 584 -69.40 64.43 115.48
C ASP A 584 -69.62 64.30 116.99
N ASP A 585 -68.62 63.81 117.74
CA ASP A 585 -68.72 63.65 119.19
C ASP A 585 -68.86 64.98 119.96
N PHE A 586 -68.27 66.07 119.45
CA PHE A 586 -68.40 67.40 120.06
C PHE A 586 -69.80 68.03 119.87
N PHE A 587 -70.44 67.81 118.72
CA PHE A 587 -71.74 68.40 118.38
C PHE A 587 -72.95 67.52 118.77
N ARG A 588 -72.71 66.34 119.34
CA ARG A 588 -73.72 65.36 119.76
C ARG A 588 -74.89 65.92 120.60
N PRO A 589 -74.72 66.90 121.52
CA PRO A 589 -75.84 67.48 122.27
C PRO A 589 -76.81 68.30 121.39
N ILE A 590 -76.27 69.01 120.38
CA ILE A 590 -77.06 69.82 119.43
C ILE A 590 -77.77 68.89 118.44
N ARG A 591 -77.10 67.81 118.01
CA ARG A 591 -77.70 66.76 117.18
C ARG A 591 -78.92 66.15 117.86
N ASN A 592 -78.83 65.75 119.13
CA ASN A 592 -79.96 65.17 119.86
C ASN A 592 -81.13 66.15 120.10
N TYR A 593 -80.87 67.45 120.27
CA TYR A 593 -81.93 68.45 120.37
C TYR A 593 -82.72 68.59 119.06
N LEU A 594 -82.02 68.61 117.91
CA LEU A 594 -82.62 68.72 116.58
C LEU A 594 -83.42 67.46 116.16
N TYR A 595 -83.07 66.28 116.68
CA TYR A 595 -83.78 65.02 116.42
C TYR A 595 -85.04 64.83 117.28
N TRP A 596 -85.20 65.57 118.38
CA TRP A 596 -86.31 65.41 119.34
C TRP A 596 -87.50 66.35 119.09
N GLU A 597 -87.32 67.48 118.39
CA GLU A 597 -88.37 68.49 118.17
C GLU A 597 -89.24 68.18 116.92
N PRO A 598 -90.55 67.86 117.06
CA PRO A 598 -91.36 67.26 115.99
C PRO A 598 -91.66 68.13 114.76
N HIS A 599 -91.30 69.42 114.75
CA HIS A 599 -91.65 70.38 113.69
C HIS A 599 -90.43 70.97 112.95
N CYS A 600 -89.23 70.40 113.14
CA CYS A 600 -87.97 70.88 112.53
C CYS A 600 -87.95 70.83 110.98
N TYR A 601 -88.88 70.10 110.33
CA TYR A 601 -89.01 70.06 108.87
C TYR A 601 -89.55 71.37 108.25
N ASP A 602 -90.29 72.18 109.00
CA ASP A 602 -90.91 73.42 108.49
C ASP A 602 -90.07 74.68 108.78
N ILE A 603 -88.90 74.52 109.40
CA ILE A 603 -87.98 75.61 109.77
C ILE A 603 -86.72 75.52 108.88
N PRO A 604 -86.50 76.45 107.94
CA PRO A 604 -85.41 76.39 106.96
C PRO A 604 -84.01 76.25 107.56
N SER A 605 -83.75 76.86 108.73
CA SER A 605 -82.46 76.78 109.42
C SER A 605 -82.22 75.43 110.11
N CYS A 606 -83.28 74.73 110.50
CA CYS A 606 -83.22 73.47 111.24
C CYS A 606 -82.91 72.29 110.30
N TRP A 607 -83.54 72.26 109.12
CA TRP A 607 -83.27 71.27 108.07
C TRP A 607 -81.86 71.38 107.46
N ALA A 608 -81.36 72.61 107.26
CA ALA A 608 -80.02 72.84 106.71
C ALA A 608 -78.90 72.25 107.59
N ILE A 609 -79.05 72.32 108.92
CA ILE A 609 -78.07 71.77 109.86
C ILE A 609 -78.16 70.24 109.90
N ARG A 610 -79.35 69.65 109.73
CA ARG A 610 -79.52 68.19 109.67
C ARG A 610 -78.90 67.55 108.41
N SER A 611 -79.06 68.20 107.26
CA SER A 611 -78.46 67.74 105.99
C SER A 611 -76.95 67.59 106.04
N ILE A 612 -76.26 68.38 106.87
CA ILE A 612 -74.80 68.32 107.03
C ILE A 612 -74.39 67.02 107.74
N PHE A 613 -75.17 66.56 108.73
CA PHE A 613 -74.90 65.31 109.44
C PHE A 613 -75.20 64.07 108.58
N ASP A 614 -76.27 64.08 107.77
CA ASP A 614 -76.57 62.98 106.86
C ASP A 614 -75.48 62.77 105.78
N THR A 615 -74.74 63.81 105.38
CA THR A 615 -73.56 63.68 104.52
C THR A 615 -72.32 63.12 105.23
N LEU A 616 -72.20 63.28 106.55
CA LEU A 616 -71.08 62.73 107.32
C LEU A 616 -71.21 61.21 107.49
N ASP A 617 -72.43 60.69 107.62
CA ASP A 617 -72.72 59.25 107.70
C ASP A 617 -72.35 58.45 106.42
N GLY A 618 -72.16 59.12 105.27
CA GLY A 618 -71.75 58.48 104.01
C GLY A 618 -70.26 58.14 103.91
N ILE A 619 -69.40 58.74 104.75
CA ILE A 619 -67.94 58.64 104.66
C ILE A 619 -67.39 57.29 105.15
N ASP A 620 -68.12 56.60 106.04
CA ASP A 620 -67.76 55.26 106.53
C ASP A 620 -67.85 54.21 105.42
N THR A 621 -68.90 54.25 104.60
CA THR A 621 -69.10 53.29 103.51
C THR A 621 -68.04 53.38 102.41
N MET A 622 -67.57 54.59 102.11
CA MET A 622 -66.50 54.81 101.13
C MET A 622 -65.14 54.25 101.61
N THR A 623 -64.87 54.33 102.92
CA THR A 623 -63.61 53.85 103.50
C THR A 623 -63.54 52.32 103.52
N ASP A 624 -64.65 51.66 103.87
CA ASP A 624 -64.74 50.20 103.90
C ASP A 624 -64.57 49.55 102.51
N ASP A 625 -65.08 50.19 101.46
CA ASP A 625 -64.96 49.66 100.09
C ASP A 625 -63.54 49.82 99.52
N ILE A 626 -62.81 50.88 99.90
CA ILE A 626 -61.39 51.02 99.54
C ILE A 626 -60.53 49.99 100.28
N GLN A 627 -60.83 49.69 101.55
CA GLN A 627 -60.10 48.65 102.30
C GLN A 627 -60.29 47.23 101.72
N LYS A 628 -61.46 46.93 101.14
CA LYS A 628 -61.74 45.64 100.51
C LYS A 628 -61.02 45.42 99.18
N LEU A 629 -60.61 46.48 98.47
CA LEU A 629 -59.90 46.40 97.18
C LEU A 629 -58.38 46.17 97.29
N MET A 630 -57.79 46.53 98.44
CA MET A 630 -56.34 46.43 98.69
C MET A 630 -55.74 45.02 98.55
N PRO A 631 -56.36 43.93 99.07
CA PRO A 631 -55.79 42.58 98.99
C PRO A 631 -55.60 42.09 97.56
N ASP A 632 -56.51 42.45 96.65
CA ASP A 632 -56.44 42.05 95.24
C ASP A 632 -55.34 42.80 94.49
N MET A 633 -55.11 44.07 94.81
CA MET A 633 -54.01 44.83 94.21
C MET A 633 -52.63 44.39 94.73
N GLU A 634 -52.50 44.05 96.02
CA GLU A 634 -51.27 43.43 96.56
C GLU A 634 -51.00 42.05 95.92
N ARG A 635 -52.03 41.29 95.56
CA ARG A 635 -51.88 40.03 94.81
C ARG A 635 -51.40 40.24 93.38
N LEU A 636 -51.84 41.30 92.71
CA LEU A 636 -51.30 41.69 91.39
C LEU A 636 -49.82 42.13 91.48
N ASP A 637 -49.44 42.84 92.54
CA ASP A 637 -48.06 43.30 92.78
C ASP A 637 -47.08 42.13 93.03
N THR A 638 -47.56 41.03 93.60
CA THR A 638 -46.73 39.82 93.83
C THR A 638 -46.61 38.92 92.60
N LEU A 639 -47.60 38.91 91.70
CA LEU A 639 -47.62 38.03 90.51
C LEU A 639 -46.81 38.59 89.34
N MET A 640 -46.82 39.91 89.12
CA MET A 640 -46.09 40.52 87.99
C MET A 640 -44.57 40.31 88.02
N PRO A 641 -43.88 40.40 89.18
CA PRO A 641 -42.46 40.10 89.28
C PRO A 641 -42.12 38.63 88.93
N GLN A 642 -43.01 37.69 89.22
CA GLN A 642 -42.80 36.27 88.89
C GLN A 642 -42.84 36.02 87.37
N MET A 643 -43.72 36.73 86.64
CA MET A 643 -43.72 36.71 85.17
C MET A 643 -42.43 37.29 84.58
N VAL A 644 -41.92 38.38 85.15
CA VAL A 644 -40.66 39.01 84.70
C VAL A 644 -39.46 38.08 84.93
N ALA A 645 -39.45 37.28 86.00
CA ALA A 645 -38.35 36.36 86.31
C ALA A 645 -38.22 35.18 85.32
N LEU A 646 -39.29 34.79 84.63
CA LEU A 646 -39.30 33.68 83.66
C LEU A 646 -38.88 34.08 82.24
N MET A 647 -39.02 35.35 81.89
CA MET A 647 -38.73 35.85 80.54
C MET A 647 -37.26 35.72 80.10
N PRO A 648 -36.24 36.00 80.96
CA PRO A 648 -34.84 35.89 80.57
C PRO A 648 -34.42 34.46 80.18
N SER A 649 -34.97 33.44 80.83
CA SER A 649 -34.62 32.04 80.53
C SER A 649 -35.19 31.60 79.18
N MET A 650 -36.42 32.01 78.84
CA MET A 650 -37.01 31.76 77.51
C MET A 650 -36.23 32.45 76.38
N ILE A 651 -35.82 33.71 76.59
CA ILE A 651 -34.98 34.45 75.63
C ILE A 651 -33.61 33.76 75.46
N ALA A 652 -32.99 33.30 76.55
CA ALA A 652 -31.71 32.59 76.50
C ALA A 652 -31.80 31.27 75.72
N THR A 653 -32.86 30.48 75.94
CA THR A 653 -33.10 29.24 75.19
C THR A 653 -33.26 29.49 73.69
N MET A 654 -34.03 30.53 73.31
CA MET A 654 -34.20 30.89 71.91
C MET A 654 -32.91 31.39 71.27
N LYS A 655 -32.08 32.16 72.00
CA LYS A 655 -30.74 32.55 71.55
C LYS A 655 -29.83 31.34 71.32
N ASN A 656 -29.82 30.38 72.24
CA ASN A 656 -29.03 29.15 72.09
C ASN A 656 -29.49 28.31 70.90
N MET A 657 -30.81 28.17 70.72
CA MET A 657 -31.38 27.41 69.61
C MET A 657 -31.09 28.07 68.25
N LYS A 658 -31.10 29.41 68.17
CA LYS A 658 -30.62 30.15 66.99
C LYS A 658 -29.13 29.89 66.73
N THR A 659 -28.30 29.94 67.76
CA THR A 659 -26.86 29.67 67.66
C THR A 659 -26.59 28.24 67.16
N TYR A 660 -27.30 27.23 67.67
CA TYR A 660 -27.19 25.86 67.17
C TYR A 660 -27.60 25.73 65.71
N MET A 661 -28.69 26.37 65.29
CA MET A 661 -29.16 26.36 63.90
C MET A 661 -28.15 27.00 62.94
N LEU A 662 -27.59 28.15 63.31
CA LEU A 662 -26.53 28.81 62.54
C LEU A 662 -25.24 27.98 62.50
N THR A 663 -24.88 27.32 63.59
CA THR A 663 -23.70 26.44 63.65
C THR A 663 -23.91 25.23 62.75
N MET A 664 -25.08 24.60 62.78
CA MET A 664 -25.45 23.49 61.91
C MET A 664 -25.47 23.88 60.43
N TYR A 665 -25.98 25.09 60.10
CA TYR A 665 -25.88 25.66 58.76
C TYR A 665 -24.42 25.83 58.32
N GLN A 666 -23.57 26.43 59.15
CA GLN A 666 -22.16 26.63 58.82
C GLN A 666 -21.41 25.30 58.64
N THR A 667 -21.71 24.29 59.47
CA THR A 667 -21.13 22.94 59.34
C THR A 667 -21.60 22.24 58.07
N GLN A 668 -22.91 22.23 57.77
CA GLN A 668 -23.42 21.61 56.54
C GLN A 668 -22.91 22.34 55.30
N LYS A 669 -22.90 23.68 55.32
CA LYS A 669 -22.36 24.49 54.24
C LYS A 669 -20.88 24.19 54.01
N GLY A 670 -20.07 24.12 55.06
CA GLY A 670 -18.64 23.78 54.94
C GLY A 670 -18.41 22.40 54.32
N ILE A 671 -19.18 21.39 54.74
CA ILE A 671 -19.13 20.04 54.15
C ILE A 671 -19.57 20.06 52.68
N GLN A 672 -20.62 20.81 52.36
CA GLN A 672 -21.15 20.88 51.00
C GLN A 672 -20.23 21.63 50.05
N ASP A 673 -19.68 22.77 50.48
CA ASP A 673 -18.72 23.56 49.71
C ASP A 673 -17.42 22.73 49.48
N GLN A 674 -16.99 21.92 50.47
CA GLN A 674 -15.88 20.97 50.32
C GLN A 674 -16.19 19.87 49.28
N MET A 675 -17.38 19.29 49.34
CA MET A 675 -17.82 18.25 48.38
C MET A 675 -17.90 18.81 46.96
N SER A 676 -18.48 20.00 46.79
CA SER A 676 -18.57 20.71 45.50
C SER A 676 -17.18 21.01 44.91
N ALA A 677 -16.24 21.51 45.72
CA ALA A 677 -14.85 21.73 45.29
C ALA A 677 -14.13 20.43 44.87
N MET A 678 -14.36 19.31 45.58
CA MET A 678 -13.85 18.00 45.16
C MET A 678 -14.47 17.55 43.83
N GLN A 679 -15.76 17.78 43.64
CA GLN A 679 -16.51 17.44 42.43
C GLN A 679 -16.00 18.21 41.20
N ASP A 680 -15.76 19.51 41.35
CA ASP A 680 -15.30 20.38 40.27
C ASP A 680 -13.88 20.00 39.84
N ASN A 681 -13.00 19.70 40.79
CA ASN A 681 -11.67 19.17 40.47
C ASN A 681 -11.75 17.81 39.76
N SER A 682 -12.66 16.92 40.18
CA SER A 682 -12.85 15.62 39.51
C SER A 682 -13.42 15.78 38.11
N SER A 683 -14.33 16.73 37.89
CA SER A 683 -14.94 17.03 36.59
C SER A 683 -13.91 17.63 35.64
N ALA A 684 -13.15 18.63 36.12
CA ALA A 684 -12.06 19.24 35.36
C ALA A 684 -10.96 18.22 35.00
N MET A 685 -10.66 17.26 35.89
CA MET A 685 -9.77 16.14 35.57
C MET A 685 -10.34 15.29 34.44
N GLY A 686 -11.62 14.87 34.53
CA GLY A 686 -12.28 14.08 33.48
C GLY A 686 -12.23 14.79 32.12
N GLU A 687 -12.63 16.07 32.08
CA GLU A 687 -12.59 16.92 30.89
C GLU A 687 -11.16 17.08 30.33
N ALA A 688 -10.16 17.25 31.19
CA ALA A 688 -8.76 17.40 30.76
C ALA A 688 -8.21 16.12 30.12
N PHE A 689 -8.51 14.94 30.67
CA PHE A 689 -8.10 13.66 30.07
C PHE A 689 -8.77 13.43 28.72
N ASP A 690 -10.05 13.75 28.61
CA ASP A 690 -10.83 13.58 27.39
C ASP A 690 -10.41 14.57 26.30
N ALA A 691 -10.22 15.84 26.66
CA ALA A 691 -9.69 16.89 25.77
C ALA A 691 -8.27 16.58 25.31
N ALA A 692 -7.43 16.00 26.17
CA ALA A 692 -6.10 15.54 25.80
C ALA A 692 -6.12 14.28 24.92
N ARG A 693 -7.28 13.64 24.74
CA ARG A 693 -7.44 12.33 24.09
C ARG A 693 -6.47 11.30 24.67
N ASN A 694 -6.20 11.41 25.96
CA ASN A 694 -5.32 10.49 26.67
C ASN A 694 -6.13 9.28 27.14
N ASP A 695 -5.90 8.15 26.48
CA ASP A 695 -6.56 6.89 26.74
C ASP A 695 -5.69 5.92 27.53
N ASP A 696 -4.56 6.34 28.12
CA ASP A 696 -3.65 5.47 28.89
C ASP A 696 -4.39 4.57 29.89
N SER A 697 -5.51 5.07 30.44
CA SER A 697 -6.57 4.26 31.03
C SER A 697 -7.77 4.17 30.07
N PHE A 698 -8.13 2.97 29.63
CA PHE A 698 -9.32 2.69 28.81
C PHE A 698 -10.20 1.69 29.54
N TYR A 699 -11.53 1.89 29.56
CA TYR A 699 -12.48 0.91 30.05
C TYR A 699 -13.86 1.10 29.42
N LEU A 700 -14.48 0.00 28.98
CA LEU A 700 -15.86 0.01 28.50
C LEU A 700 -16.76 -0.80 29.45
N PRO A 701 -17.82 -0.18 30.02
CA PRO A 701 -18.82 -0.89 30.81
C PRO A 701 -19.55 -1.95 29.96
N PRO A 702 -19.93 -3.10 30.55
CA PRO A 702 -20.67 -4.17 29.86
C PRO A 702 -21.96 -3.69 29.16
N GLU A 703 -22.62 -2.68 29.69
CA GLU A 703 -23.86 -2.09 29.13
C GLU A 703 -23.62 -1.46 27.74
N THR A 704 -22.39 -1.02 27.44
CA THR A 704 -22.05 -0.39 26.16
C THR A 704 -22.18 -1.38 25.00
N PHE A 705 -21.89 -2.66 25.26
CA PHE A 705 -21.98 -3.72 24.24
C PHE A 705 -23.42 -3.95 23.76
N ASP A 706 -24.41 -3.50 24.52
CA ASP A 706 -25.82 -3.61 24.15
C ASP A 706 -26.34 -2.46 23.29
N ASN A 707 -25.59 -1.35 23.20
CA ASN A 707 -25.96 -0.18 22.42
C ASN A 707 -26.04 -0.51 20.91
N PRO A 708 -27.15 -0.18 20.21
CA PRO A 708 -27.33 -0.46 18.78
C PRO A 708 -26.29 0.19 17.85
N GLU A 709 -25.86 1.41 18.17
CA GLU A 709 -24.84 2.14 17.39
C GLU A 709 -23.48 1.46 17.56
N PHE A 710 -23.13 1.07 18.79
CA PHE A 710 -21.89 0.35 19.06
C PHE A 710 -21.87 -1.03 18.39
N LYS A 711 -23.00 -1.75 18.39
CA LYS A 711 -23.17 -3.02 17.66
C LYS A 711 -22.97 -2.85 16.15
N THR A 712 -23.35 -1.71 15.59
CA THR A 712 -23.16 -1.40 14.16
C THR A 712 -21.69 -1.17 13.86
N GLY A 713 -20.99 -0.38 14.67
CA GLY A 713 -19.54 -0.20 14.55
C GLY A 713 -18.75 -1.50 14.74
N MET A 714 -19.18 -2.38 15.65
CA MET A 714 -18.54 -3.69 15.88
C MET A 714 -18.53 -4.58 14.64
N LYS A 715 -19.58 -4.55 13.80
CA LYS A 715 -19.62 -5.36 12.56
C LYS A 715 -18.47 -5.04 11.61
N ASN A 716 -17.96 -3.80 11.66
CA ASN A 716 -16.86 -3.36 10.81
C ASN A 716 -15.47 -3.76 11.31
N PHE A 717 -15.32 -4.20 12.57
CA PHE A 717 -14.00 -4.48 13.16
C PHE A 717 -13.89 -5.87 13.79
N ILE A 718 -15.02 -6.51 14.14
CA ILE A 718 -15.08 -7.84 14.74
C ILE A 718 -15.87 -8.75 13.79
N SER A 719 -15.35 -9.95 13.55
CA SER A 719 -16.00 -10.95 12.70
C SER A 719 -17.39 -11.35 13.23
N PRO A 720 -18.27 -11.87 12.36
CA PRO A 720 -19.60 -12.34 12.77
C PRO A 720 -19.58 -13.39 13.89
N ASP A 721 -18.54 -14.24 13.93
CA ASP A 721 -18.34 -15.26 14.96
C ASP A 721 -17.75 -14.73 16.29
N GLY A 722 -17.34 -13.46 16.34
CA GLY A 722 -16.78 -12.80 17.52
C GLY A 722 -15.32 -13.13 17.82
N LYS A 723 -14.69 -14.01 17.03
CA LYS A 723 -13.35 -14.56 17.34
C LYS A 723 -12.20 -13.85 16.65
N SER A 724 -12.49 -13.00 15.67
CA SER A 724 -11.48 -12.25 14.93
C SER A 724 -11.70 -10.76 15.08
N VAL A 725 -10.62 -10.01 15.26
CA VAL A 725 -10.63 -8.55 15.23
C VAL A 725 -9.64 -8.06 14.17
N ARG A 726 -10.08 -7.09 13.36
CA ARG A 726 -9.24 -6.42 12.36
C ARG A 726 -8.90 -4.99 12.80
N PHE A 727 -7.68 -4.58 12.47
CA PHE A 727 -7.18 -3.22 12.64
C PHE A 727 -6.79 -2.70 11.25
N ILE A 728 -7.14 -1.45 10.96
CA ILE A 728 -6.80 -0.76 9.72
C ILE A 728 -5.69 0.24 10.06
N ILE A 729 -4.51 0.04 9.52
CA ILE A 729 -3.30 0.80 9.86
C ILE A 729 -2.91 1.65 8.65
N SER A 730 -2.75 2.96 8.85
CA SER A 730 -2.27 3.88 7.82
C SER A 730 -0.88 4.40 8.19
N HIS A 731 0.03 4.37 7.24
CA HIS A 731 1.39 4.90 7.37
C HIS A 731 1.39 6.45 7.36
N ASP A 732 2.45 7.08 7.86
CA ASP A 732 2.62 8.55 7.80
C ASP A 732 3.16 9.02 6.42
N GLY A 733 3.64 8.08 5.61
CA GLY A 733 4.14 8.30 4.24
C GLY A 733 3.61 7.27 3.25
N ASP A 734 4.23 7.18 2.06
CA ASP A 734 3.85 6.20 1.04
C ASP A 734 4.14 4.76 1.54
N PRO A 735 3.12 3.90 1.73
CA PRO A 735 3.33 2.50 2.13
C PRO A 735 4.14 1.71 1.09
N MET A 736 4.13 2.14 -0.19
CA MET A 736 4.86 1.46 -1.27
C MET A 736 6.36 1.84 -1.31
N SER A 737 6.80 2.77 -0.44
CA SER A 737 8.21 3.18 -0.37
C SER A 737 9.07 2.15 0.39
N PRO A 738 10.40 2.15 0.20
CA PRO A 738 11.31 1.32 0.98
C PRO A 738 11.16 1.53 2.50
N GLU A 739 10.91 2.76 2.93
CA GLU A 739 10.63 3.10 4.33
C GLU A 739 9.31 2.48 4.79
N GLY A 740 8.23 2.62 4.01
CA GLY A 740 6.93 2.01 4.31
C GLY A 740 7.00 0.49 4.48
N ILE A 741 7.70 -0.19 3.57
CA ILE A 741 7.95 -1.64 3.61
C ILE A 741 8.70 -2.05 4.89
N SER A 742 9.63 -1.22 5.37
CA SER A 742 10.44 -1.52 6.56
C SER A 742 9.62 -1.56 7.87
N HIS A 743 8.48 -0.88 7.93
CA HIS A 743 7.64 -0.83 9.13
C HIS A 743 6.88 -2.14 9.39
N ILE A 744 6.72 -3.00 8.38
CA ILE A 744 5.84 -4.19 8.43
C ILE A 744 6.26 -5.22 9.49
N GLU A 745 7.55 -5.48 9.65
CA GLU A 745 8.02 -6.38 10.71
C GLU A 745 7.83 -5.76 12.09
N ALA A 746 8.04 -4.45 12.22
CA ALA A 746 7.84 -3.75 13.48
C ALA A 746 6.36 -3.77 13.91
N ILE A 747 5.42 -3.62 12.98
CA ILE A 747 3.96 -3.77 13.25
C ILE A 747 3.66 -5.18 13.78
N LYS A 748 4.12 -6.23 13.08
CA LYS A 748 3.91 -7.63 13.50
C LYS A 748 4.52 -7.89 14.88
N GLN A 749 5.72 -7.37 15.12
CA GLN A 749 6.41 -7.53 16.40
C GLN A 749 5.68 -6.79 17.52
N ALA A 750 5.24 -5.55 17.29
CA ALA A 750 4.49 -4.76 18.27
C ALA A 750 3.17 -5.45 18.66
N ALA A 751 2.43 -5.97 17.68
CA ALA A 751 1.22 -6.76 17.95
C ALA A 751 1.54 -8.03 18.76
N LYS A 752 2.60 -8.76 18.39
CA LYS A 752 3.04 -9.96 19.11
C LYS A 752 3.51 -9.68 20.53
N GLU A 753 4.11 -8.53 20.78
CA GLU A 753 4.53 -8.10 22.12
C GLU A 753 3.35 -7.63 22.97
N ALA A 754 2.37 -6.97 22.35
CA ALA A 754 1.17 -6.50 23.05
C ALA A 754 0.32 -7.64 23.64
N ILE A 755 0.22 -8.77 22.94
CA ILE A 755 -0.58 -9.93 23.40
C ILE A 755 0.10 -10.78 24.49
N LYS A 756 1.41 -10.63 24.74
CA LYS A 756 2.13 -11.43 25.75
C LYS A 756 1.57 -11.15 27.15
N GLY A 757 1.29 -12.21 27.92
CA GLY A 757 0.76 -12.11 29.28
C GLY A 757 -0.68 -11.59 29.35
N THR A 758 -1.45 -11.72 28.26
CA THR A 758 -2.86 -11.31 28.18
C THR A 758 -3.75 -12.52 27.82
N PRO A 759 -5.08 -12.44 27.96
CA PRO A 759 -6.00 -13.49 27.51
C PRO A 759 -5.86 -13.87 26.03
N LEU A 760 -5.32 -12.96 25.20
CA LEU A 760 -5.06 -13.21 23.77
C LEU A 760 -3.69 -13.87 23.52
N GLU A 761 -2.97 -14.30 24.56
CA GLU A 761 -1.72 -15.04 24.40
C GLU A 761 -1.94 -16.36 23.65
N GLY A 762 -1.26 -16.54 22.51
CA GLY A 762 -1.47 -17.68 21.62
C GLY A 762 -2.39 -17.40 20.42
N SER A 763 -3.02 -16.22 20.36
CA SER A 763 -3.78 -15.77 19.19
C SER A 763 -2.90 -15.72 17.94
N LYS A 764 -3.48 -16.03 16.79
CA LYS A 764 -2.78 -15.95 15.50
C LYS A 764 -2.84 -14.53 14.97
N ILE A 765 -1.70 -14.03 14.50
CA ILE A 765 -1.57 -12.68 13.96
C ILE A 765 -1.31 -12.78 12.47
N TYR A 766 -2.16 -12.13 11.69
CA TYR A 766 -2.07 -12.04 10.23
C TYR A 766 -1.94 -10.56 9.86
N LEU A 767 -1.06 -10.24 8.91
CA LEU A 767 -0.90 -8.88 8.42
C LEU A 767 -0.96 -8.93 6.90
N ALA A 768 -1.98 -8.25 6.39
CA ALA A 768 -2.22 -8.03 4.98
C ALA A 768 -2.15 -6.53 4.70
N GLY A 769 -2.14 -6.16 3.41
CA GLY A 769 -2.06 -4.77 3.01
C GLY A 769 -1.07 -4.57 1.89
N THR A 770 -0.96 -3.34 1.43
CA THR A 770 -0.20 -3.00 0.25
C THR A 770 1.30 -3.13 0.52
N ALA A 771 1.80 -2.50 1.59
CA ALA A 771 3.20 -2.58 1.99
C ALA A 771 3.60 -4.01 2.39
N ALA A 772 2.72 -4.77 3.06
CA ALA A 772 2.97 -6.19 3.33
C ALA A 772 3.13 -7.02 2.05
N THR A 773 2.30 -6.77 1.03
CA THR A 773 2.43 -7.44 -0.28
C THR A 773 3.70 -7.01 -1.02
N PHE A 774 4.07 -5.73 -0.99
CA PHE A 774 5.32 -5.26 -1.58
C PHE A 774 6.56 -5.81 -0.86
N LYS A 775 6.50 -5.97 0.47
CA LYS A 775 7.54 -6.66 1.25
C LYS A 775 7.74 -8.09 0.76
N ASP A 776 6.65 -8.86 0.70
CA ASP A 776 6.70 -10.26 0.27
C ASP A 776 7.18 -10.36 -1.19
N MET A 777 6.79 -9.40 -2.05
CA MET A 777 7.25 -9.32 -3.43
C MET A 777 8.74 -8.97 -3.54
N GLN A 778 9.25 -8.05 -2.70
CA GLN A 778 10.67 -7.70 -2.64
C GLN A 778 11.51 -8.88 -2.17
N GLU A 779 11.10 -9.56 -1.09
CA GLU A 779 11.78 -10.78 -0.61
C GLU A 779 11.73 -11.89 -1.67
N GLY A 780 10.57 -12.11 -2.29
CA GLY A 780 10.39 -13.06 -3.37
C GLY A 780 11.31 -12.77 -4.56
N ALA A 781 11.37 -11.52 -5.02
CA ALA A 781 12.18 -11.11 -6.16
C ALA A 781 13.68 -11.31 -5.90
N ASN A 782 14.17 -11.02 -4.69
CA ASN A 782 15.56 -11.23 -4.32
C ASN A 782 15.95 -12.72 -4.37
N TRP A 783 15.12 -13.59 -3.78
CA TRP A 783 15.36 -15.03 -3.81
C TRP A 783 15.23 -15.61 -5.21
N ASP A 784 14.23 -15.18 -5.97
CA ASP A 784 13.97 -15.66 -7.33
C ASP A 784 15.09 -15.26 -8.30
N LEU A 785 15.63 -14.04 -8.17
CA LEU A 785 16.77 -13.60 -8.97
C LEU A 785 17.99 -14.48 -8.70
N VAL A 786 18.26 -14.82 -7.44
CA VAL A 786 19.37 -15.71 -7.08
C VAL A 786 19.14 -17.12 -7.62
N ILE A 787 17.93 -17.67 -7.45
CA ILE A 787 17.57 -19.02 -7.93
C ILE A 787 17.68 -19.08 -9.47
N ALA A 788 17.00 -18.19 -10.19
CA ALA A 788 16.99 -18.17 -11.64
C ALA A 788 18.37 -17.84 -12.22
N GLY A 789 19.10 -16.89 -11.61
CA GLY A 789 20.45 -16.51 -12.01
C GLY A 789 21.43 -17.66 -11.88
N ILE A 790 21.50 -18.31 -10.71
CA ILE A 790 22.41 -19.45 -10.49
C ILE A 790 22.00 -20.64 -11.35
N ALA A 791 20.71 -20.98 -11.40
CA ALA A 791 20.24 -22.12 -12.19
C ALA A 791 20.54 -21.94 -13.69
N SER A 792 20.26 -20.75 -14.25
CA SER A 792 20.57 -20.46 -15.66
C SER A 792 22.07 -20.43 -15.92
N LEU A 793 22.89 -19.86 -15.04
CA LEU A 793 24.35 -19.88 -15.16
C LEU A 793 24.92 -21.30 -15.14
N CYS A 794 24.47 -22.15 -14.20
CA CYS A 794 24.86 -23.55 -14.13
C CYS A 794 24.45 -24.30 -15.40
N LEU A 795 23.23 -24.09 -15.87
CA LEU A 795 22.72 -24.72 -17.09
C LEU A 795 23.52 -24.29 -18.33
N ILE A 796 23.72 -22.98 -18.51
CA ILE A 796 24.53 -22.42 -19.60
C ILE A 796 25.94 -23.00 -19.53
N PHE A 797 26.57 -23.01 -18.35
CA PHE A 797 27.90 -23.59 -18.17
C PHE A 797 27.95 -25.06 -18.58
N ILE A 798 26.94 -25.87 -18.22
CA ILE A 798 26.85 -27.28 -18.60
C ILE A 798 26.67 -27.42 -20.12
N ILE A 799 25.79 -26.64 -20.75
CA ILE A 799 25.59 -26.68 -22.21
C ILE A 799 26.89 -26.30 -22.93
N MET A 800 27.56 -25.24 -22.48
CA MET A 800 28.85 -24.80 -23.02
C MET A 800 29.93 -25.85 -22.83
N LEU A 801 29.97 -26.52 -21.66
CA LEU A 801 30.89 -27.61 -21.39
C LEU A 801 30.68 -28.77 -22.36
N ILE A 802 29.43 -29.16 -22.62
CA ILE A 802 29.09 -30.27 -23.54
C ILE A 802 29.53 -29.94 -24.97
N ILE A 803 29.30 -28.70 -25.42
CA ILE A 803 29.56 -28.29 -26.82
C ILE A 803 31.06 -28.01 -27.04
N THR A 804 31.67 -27.20 -26.18
CA THR A 804 33.09 -26.84 -26.33
C THR A 804 34.00 -28.01 -25.95
N ARG A 805 33.60 -28.82 -24.96
CA ARG A 805 34.41 -29.86 -24.30
C ARG A 805 35.68 -29.30 -23.64
N ALA A 806 35.66 -28.02 -23.28
CA ALA A 806 36.76 -27.33 -22.61
C ALA A 806 36.23 -26.54 -21.40
N ILE A 807 36.72 -26.86 -20.21
CA ILE A 807 36.26 -26.28 -18.94
C ILE A 807 36.62 -24.79 -18.89
N VAL A 808 37.86 -24.45 -19.29
CA VAL A 808 38.35 -23.07 -19.25
C VAL A 808 37.61 -22.20 -20.27
N ALA A 809 37.43 -22.68 -21.51
CA ALA A 809 36.64 -21.95 -22.50
C ALA A 809 35.20 -21.68 -22.02
N SER A 810 34.56 -22.69 -21.43
CA SER A 810 33.20 -22.55 -20.90
C SER A 810 33.13 -21.53 -19.76
N ALA A 811 34.09 -21.56 -18.84
CA ALA A 811 34.17 -20.60 -17.73
C ALA A 811 34.43 -19.17 -18.21
N VAL A 812 35.31 -19.00 -19.21
CA VAL A 812 35.57 -17.69 -19.83
C VAL A 812 34.32 -17.15 -20.49
N ILE A 813 33.61 -17.96 -21.28
CA ILE A 813 32.37 -17.54 -21.95
C ILE A 813 31.36 -17.04 -20.91
N VAL A 814 31.05 -17.86 -19.91
CA VAL A 814 30.09 -17.50 -18.84
C VAL A 814 30.56 -16.25 -18.08
N GLY A 815 31.85 -16.16 -17.74
CA GLY A 815 32.41 -14.98 -17.07
C GLY A 815 32.31 -13.70 -17.92
N THR A 816 32.57 -13.78 -19.22
CA THR A 816 32.43 -12.64 -20.12
C THR A 816 30.98 -12.20 -20.27
N VAL A 817 30.01 -13.13 -20.27
CA VAL A 817 28.57 -12.81 -20.28
C VAL A 817 28.16 -12.14 -18.97
N LEU A 818 28.67 -12.58 -17.81
CA LEU A 818 28.41 -11.91 -16.53
C LEU A 818 28.92 -10.47 -16.50
N VAL A 819 30.14 -10.23 -17.02
CA VAL A 819 30.68 -8.88 -17.16
C VAL A 819 29.83 -8.05 -18.11
N SER A 820 29.36 -8.63 -19.23
CA SER A 820 28.42 -7.99 -20.14
C SER A 820 27.17 -7.54 -19.42
N LEU A 821 26.52 -8.46 -18.71
CA LEU A 821 25.28 -8.23 -17.99
C LEU A 821 25.43 -7.10 -16.97
N GLY A 822 26.50 -7.13 -16.16
CA GLY A 822 26.76 -6.09 -15.17
C GLY A 822 26.98 -4.71 -15.80
N ALA A 823 27.80 -4.64 -16.86
CA ALA A 823 28.05 -3.38 -17.57
C ALA A 823 26.78 -2.84 -18.27
N SER A 824 25.97 -3.73 -18.83
CA SER A 824 24.75 -3.41 -19.56
C SER A 824 23.64 -2.90 -18.67
N PHE A 825 23.44 -3.56 -17.53
CA PHE A 825 22.48 -3.11 -16.52
C PHE A 825 22.90 -1.76 -15.94
N GLY A 826 24.20 -1.58 -15.64
CA GLY A 826 24.73 -0.29 -15.22
C GLY A 826 24.59 0.83 -16.26
N LEU A 827 24.74 0.52 -17.55
CA LEU A 827 24.45 1.47 -18.62
C LEU A 827 22.96 1.86 -18.67
N SER A 828 22.06 0.91 -18.39
CA SER A 828 20.63 1.20 -18.28
C SER A 828 20.31 2.08 -17.08
N VAL A 829 20.99 1.88 -15.95
CA VAL A 829 20.94 2.78 -14.78
C VAL A 829 21.36 4.21 -15.17
N LEU A 830 22.45 4.38 -15.92
CA LEU A 830 22.84 5.71 -16.40
C LEU A 830 21.79 6.33 -17.33
N LEU A 831 21.21 5.53 -18.23
CA LEU A 831 20.21 6.02 -19.18
C LEU A 831 18.91 6.45 -18.49
N TRP A 832 18.33 5.58 -17.66
CA TRP A 832 17.00 5.82 -17.09
C TRP A 832 17.06 6.67 -15.82
N GLN A 833 17.95 6.35 -14.86
CA GLN A 833 18.02 7.09 -13.60
C GLN A 833 18.71 8.44 -13.73
N HIS A 834 19.84 8.51 -14.44
CA HIS A 834 20.65 9.75 -14.48
C HIS A 834 20.29 10.67 -15.63
N LEU A 835 19.96 10.13 -16.82
CA LEU A 835 19.64 10.95 -17.99
C LEU A 835 18.14 11.28 -18.08
N LEU A 836 17.26 10.29 -17.85
CA LEU A 836 15.80 10.47 -17.95
C LEU A 836 15.12 10.80 -16.61
N GLY A 837 15.82 10.64 -15.47
CA GLY A 837 15.32 10.98 -14.14
C GLY A 837 14.26 10.02 -13.58
N THR A 838 14.05 8.86 -14.20
CA THR A 838 13.07 7.86 -13.75
C THR A 838 13.79 6.66 -13.14
N PRO A 839 13.43 6.19 -11.93
CA PRO A 839 13.99 4.97 -11.37
C PRO A 839 13.71 3.76 -12.26
N LEU A 840 14.50 2.71 -12.10
CA LEU A 840 14.26 1.45 -12.80
C LEU A 840 13.21 0.64 -12.05
N HIS A 841 12.29 0.07 -12.81
CA HIS A 841 11.29 -0.84 -12.29
C HIS A 841 11.93 -2.15 -11.83
N TRP A 842 11.47 -2.70 -10.70
CA TRP A 842 12.04 -3.90 -10.05
C TRP A 842 12.18 -5.12 -10.98
N MET A 843 11.23 -5.31 -11.90
CA MET A 843 11.25 -6.42 -12.86
C MET A 843 12.36 -6.29 -13.93
N VAL A 844 12.86 -5.08 -14.20
CA VAL A 844 13.85 -4.83 -15.26
C VAL A 844 15.14 -5.58 -14.99
N LEU A 845 15.61 -5.56 -13.74
CA LEU A 845 16.82 -6.27 -13.34
C LEU A 845 16.68 -7.77 -13.59
N ALA A 846 15.62 -8.38 -13.07
CA ALA A 846 15.40 -9.82 -13.21
C ALA A 846 15.28 -10.23 -14.69
N MET A 847 14.40 -9.57 -15.46
CA MET A 847 14.20 -9.87 -16.88
C MET A 847 15.49 -9.71 -17.69
N SER A 848 16.22 -8.62 -17.46
CA SER A 848 17.47 -8.35 -18.17
C SER A 848 18.52 -9.40 -17.84
N VAL A 849 18.65 -9.80 -16.58
CA VAL A 849 19.58 -10.85 -16.15
C VAL A 849 19.31 -12.15 -16.91
N ILE A 850 18.07 -12.61 -16.88
CA ILE A 850 17.70 -13.92 -17.43
C ILE A 850 17.81 -13.92 -18.95
N ILE A 851 17.32 -12.89 -19.63
CA ILE A 851 17.33 -12.83 -21.10
C ILE A 851 18.73 -12.54 -21.63
N LEU A 852 19.52 -11.66 -21.01
CA LEU A 852 20.90 -11.42 -21.42
C LEU A 852 21.79 -12.63 -21.17
N LEU A 853 21.57 -13.39 -20.09
CA LEU A 853 22.26 -14.67 -19.88
C LEU A 853 21.89 -15.68 -20.96
N ALA A 854 20.59 -15.83 -21.24
CA ALA A 854 20.06 -16.74 -22.25
C ALA A 854 20.65 -16.46 -23.64
N VAL A 855 20.59 -15.20 -24.09
CA VAL A 855 20.95 -14.78 -25.45
C VAL A 855 22.45 -14.50 -25.57
N GLY A 856 23.09 -13.89 -24.57
CA GLY A 856 24.51 -13.54 -24.60
C GLY A 856 25.44 -14.76 -24.64
N ALA A 857 25.01 -15.89 -24.06
CA ALA A 857 25.76 -17.13 -24.10
C ALA A 857 25.84 -17.74 -25.52
N ASP A 858 24.77 -17.62 -26.30
CA ASP A 858 24.66 -18.20 -27.64
C ASP A 858 25.72 -17.64 -28.59
N TYR A 859 25.85 -16.32 -28.67
CA TYR A 859 26.75 -15.77 -29.67
C TYR A 859 28.23 -15.96 -29.34
N ASN A 860 28.58 -16.13 -28.06
CA ASN A 860 29.93 -16.51 -27.68
C ASN A 860 30.24 -17.94 -28.12
N LEU A 861 29.25 -18.84 -28.08
CA LEU A 861 29.38 -20.20 -28.61
C LEU A 861 29.66 -20.20 -30.12
N LEU A 862 29.01 -19.33 -30.88
CA LEU A 862 29.25 -19.15 -32.32
C LEU A 862 30.71 -18.82 -32.64
N LEU A 863 31.28 -17.86 -31.90
CA LEU A 863 32.66 -17.45 -32.07
C LEU A 863 33.63 -18.56 -31.67
N VAL A 864 33.39 -19.25 -30.54
CA VAL A 864 34.26 -20.33 -30.07
C VAL A 864 34.16 -21.58 -30.92
N SER A 865 32.98 -21.93 -31.43
CA SER A 865 32.82 -23.03 -32.40
C SER A 865 33.66 -22.76 -33.66
N ARG A 866 33.70 -21.50 -34.11
CA ARG A 866 34.56 -21.09 -35.22
C ARG A 866 36.04 -21.16 -34.89
N PHE A 867 36.43 -20.71 -33.71
CA PHE A 867 37.81 -20.92 -33.25
C PHE A 867 38.17 -22.39 -33.33
N LYS A 868 37.28 -23.29 -32.89
CA LYS A 868 37.47 -24.74 -32.90
C LYS A 868 37.64 -25.32 -34.29
N GLU A 869 36.83 -24.90 -35.26
CA GLU A 869 36.95 -25.35 -36.66
C GLU A 869 38.30 -24.92 -37.28
N GLU A 870 38.73 -23.69 -37.01
CA GLU A 870 39.97 -23.11 -37.57
C GLU A 870 41.23 -23.39 -36.73
N ILE A 871 41.13 -24.19 -35.64
CA ILE A 871 42.28 -24.59 -34.80
C ILE A 871 43.42 -25.18 -35.64
N HIS A 872 43.09 -25.89 -36.72
CA HIS A 872 44.05 -26.59 -37.60
C HIS A 872 45.10 -25.64 -38.22
N ALA A 873 44.75 -24.35 -38.41
CA ALA A 873 45.65 -23.33 -38.94
C ALA A 873 46.63 -22.76 -37.88
N GLY A 874 46.55 -23.20 -36.62
CA GLY A 874 47.24 -22.66 -35.45
C GLY A 874 46.38 -21.62 -34.69
N LEU A 875 46.59 -21.47 -33.38
CA LEU A 875 45.67 -20.71 -32.50
C LEU A 875 45.49 -19.23 -32.94
N ASN A 876 46.60 -18.53 -33.17
CA ASN A 876 46.59 -17.11 -33.53
C ASN A 876 45.98 -16.87 -34.92
N THR A 877 46.39 -17.69 -35.90
CA THR A 877 45.85 -17.62 -37.27
C THR A 877 44.38 -18.03 -37.31
N GLY A 878 43.99 -19.01 -36.50
CA GLY A 878 42.62 -19.49 -36.36
C GLY A 878 41.68 -18.42 -35.81
N ILE A 879 42.10 -17.66 -34.80
CA ILE A 879 41.33 -16.50 -34.28
C ILE A 879 41.14 -15.45 -35.39
N ILE A 880 42.19 -15.09 -36.13
CA ILE A 880 42.12 -14.08 -37.21
C ILE A 880 41.20 -14.55 -38.35
N ARG A 881 41.30 -15.82 -38.75
CA ARG A 881 40.44 -16.41 -39.80
C ARG A 881 38.99 -16.47 -39.34
N SER A 882 38.75 -16.88 -38.11
CA SER A 882 37.42 -16.95 -37.50
C SER A 882 36.76 -15.57 -37.45
N MET A 883 37.46 -14.57 -36.91
CA MET A 883 36.94 -13.19 -36.89
C MET A 883 36.67 -12.65 -38.30
N GLY A 884 37.55 -12.97 -39.26
CA GLY A 884 37.38 -12.58 -40.66
C GLY A 884 36.18 -13.24 -41.34
N GLY A 885 35.88 -14.50 -41.03
CA GLY A 885 34.80 -15.29 -41.63
C GLY A 885 33.43 -15.01 -41.02
N THR A 886 33.35 -14.92 -39.69
CA THR A 886 32.06 -14.80 -38.99
C THR A 886 31.77 -13.45 -38.38
N GLY A 887 32.77 -12.57 -38.22
CA GLY A 887 32.59 -11.25 -37.59
C GLY A 887 31.46 -10.44 -38.25
N SER A 888 31.41 -10.38 -39.58
CA SER A 888 30.35 -9.62 -40.25
C SER A 888 28.94 -10.21 -40.11
N VAL A 889 28.80 -11.54 -40.06
CA VAL A 889 27.48 -12.19 -39.94
C VAL A 889 27.00 -12.13 -38.50
N VAL A 890 27.88 -12.44 -37.54
CA VAL A 890 27.59 -12.47 -36.10
C VAL A 890 27.29 -11.06 -35.56
N THR A 891 28.03 -10.04 -35.99
CA THR A 891 27.73 -8.64 -35.60
C THR A 891 26.44 -8.13 -36.22
N SER A 892 26.11 -8.55 -37.44
CA SER A 892 24.86 -8.18 -38.10
C SER A 892 23.65 -8.79 -37.39
N ALA A 893 23.71 -10.08 -37.04
CA ALA A 893 22.70 -10.75 -36.23
C ALA A 893 22.51 -10.06 -34.87
N GLY A 894 23.60 -9.86 -34.12
CA GLY A 894 23.54 -9.18 -32.82
C GLY A 894 23.00 -7.74 -32.88
N LEU A 895 23.31 -6.98 -33.94
CA LEU A 895 22.74 -5.64 -34.14
C LEU A 895 21.24 -5.69 -34.43
N VAL A 896 20.80 -6.61 -35.29
CA VAL A 896 19.38 -6.78 -35.60
C VAL A 896 18.63 -7.14 -34.32
N PHE A 897 19.08 -8.14 -33.58
CA PHE A 897 18.48 -8.53 -32.31
C PHE A 897 18.44 -7.33 -31.34
N ALA A 898 19.55 -6.63 -31.15
CA ALA A 898 19.59 -5.49 -30.24
C ALA A 898 18.60 -4.38 -30.64
N PHE A 899 18.54 -3.99 -31.92
CA PHE A 899 17.59 -2.98 -32.37
C PHE A 899 16.14 -3.45 -32.30
N THR A 900 15.87 -4.74 -32.48
CA THR A 900 14.52 -5.30 -32.26
C THR A 900 14.10 -5.16 -30.81
N MET A 901 14.99 -5.42 -29.83
CA MET A 901 14.69 -5.21 -28.42
C MET A 901 14.55 -3.72 -28.06
N ILE A 902 15.37 -2.84 -28.65
CA ILE A 902 15.26 -1.37 -28.46
C ILE A 902 13.93 -0.83 -28.99
N SER A 903 13.32 -1.46 -30.01
CA SER A 903 12.03 -1.01 -30.56
C SER A 903 10.88 -1.01 -29.54
N MET A 904 11.01 -1.82 -28.47
CA MET A 904 10.07 -1.84 -27.35
C MET A 904 10.04 -0.49 -26.58
N ALA A 905 11.02 0.39 -26.77
CA ALA A 905 11.04 1.74 -26.20
C ALA A 905 9.84 2.61 -26.64
N VAL A 906 9.15 2.23 -27.72
CA VAL A 906 7.96 2.94 -28.23
C VAL A 906 6.66 2.49 -27.53
N SER A 907 6.73 1.51 -26.61
CA SER A 907 5.58 1.08 -25.82
C SER A 907 4.98 2.23 -25.01
N GLU A 908 3.65 2.24 -24.85
CA GLU A 908 2.97 3.12 -23.90
C GLU A 908 3.36 2.80 -22.44
N LEU A 909 3.83 1.57 -22.19
CA LEU A 909 4.26 1.11 -20.88
C LEU A 909 5.78 1.31 -20.72
N THR A 910 6.17 2.21 -19.83
CA THR A 910 7.59 2.52 -19.57
C THR A 910 8.36 1.28 -19.12
N VAL A 911 7.73 0.35 -18.39
CA VAL A 911 8.35 -0.93 -17.97
C VAL A 911 8.81 -1.76 -19.18
N ILE A 912 7.97 -1.89 -20.21
CA ILE A 912 8.29 -2.65 -21.43
C ILE A 912 9.44 -1.98 -22.17
N GLY A 913 9.43 -0.65 -22.25
CA GLY A 913 10.53 0.14 -22.81
C GLY A 913 11.84 -0.03 -22.05
N GLN A 914 11.81 -0.01 -20.71
CA GLN A 914 12.99 -0.23 -19.87
C GLN A 914 13.58 -1.63 -20.06
N VAL A 915 12.75 -2.67 -20.08
CA VAL A 915 13.20 -4.05 -20.32
C VAL A 915 13.86 -4.17 -21.70
N GLY A 916 13.18 -3.73 -22.76
CA GLY A 916 13.70 -3.86 -24.12
C GLY A 916 14.96 -3.05 -24.40
N THR A 917 15.04 -1.82 -23.89
CA THR A 917 16.26 -0.99 -24.01
C THR A 917 17.43 -1.56 -23.23
N THR A 918 17.20 -2.09 -22.02
CA THR A 918 18.27 -2.73 -21.21
C THR A 918 18.83 -3.95 -21.92
N ILE A 919 17.96 -4.83 -22.43
CA ILE A 919 18.39 -6.02 -23.17
C ILE A 919 19.09 -5.60 -24.47
N GLY A 920 18.53 -4.66 -25.22
CA GLY A 920 19.13 -4.19 -26.46
C GLY A 920 20.51 -3.56 -26.28
N LEU A 921 20.67 -2.69 -25.29
CA LEU A 921 21.98 -2.13 -24.90
C LEU A 921 22.96 -3.24 -24.51
N GLY A 922 22.49 -4.25 -23.77
CA GLY A 922 23.37 -5.34 -23.38
C GLY A 922 23.79 -6.25 -24.51
N LEU A 923 22.93 -6.48 -25.49
CA LEU A 923 23.28 -7.19 -26.71
C LEU A 923 24.23 -6.38 -27.61
N LEU A 924 24.09 -5.06 -27.66
CA LEU A 924 25.07 -4.19 -28.33
C LEU A 924 26.43 -4.28 -27.65
N PHE A 925 26.46 -4.18 -26.33
CA PHE A 925 27.69 -4.24 -25.55
C PHE A 925 28.38 -5.60 -25.69
N ASP A 926 27.61 -6.70 -25.58
CA ASP A 926 28.13 -8.05 -25.81
C ASP A 926 28.69 -8.20 -27.23
N THR A 927 27.95 -7.77 -28.25
CA THR A 927 28.32 -7.95 -29.66
C THR A 927 29.53 -7.10 -30.06
N LEU A 928 29.55 -5.82 -29.68
CA LEU A 928 30.54 -4.85 -30.16
C LEU A 928 31.80 -4.80 -29.30
N ILE A 929 31.68 -5.03 -27.98
CA ILE A 929 32.82 -4.90 -27.06
C ILE A 929 33.33 -6.28 -26.68
N ILE A 930 32.47 -7.13 -26.13
CA ILE A 930 32.90 -8.37 -25.51
C ILE A 930 33.31 -9.40 -26.57
N ARG A 931 32.41 -9.71 -27.49
CA ARG A 931 32.64 -10.71 -28.54
C ARG A 931 33.70 -10.27 -29.54
N SER A 932 33.71 -8.99 -29.89
CA SER A 932 34.63 -8.46 -30.91
C SER A 932 36.04 -8.25 -30.38
N PHE A 933 36.23 -8.02 -29.06
CA PHE A 933 37.54 -7.68 -28.49
C PHE A 933 37.90 -8.49 -27.25
N MET A 934 37.03 -8.56 -26.24
CA MET A 934 37.34 -9.20 -24.94
C MET A 934 37.55 -10.72 -25.06
N THR A 935 36.59 -11.44 -25.65
CA THR A 935 36.63 -12.91 -25.78
C THR A 935 37.83 -13.39 -26.62
N PRO A 936 38.13 -12.81 -27.81
CA PRO A 936 39.33 -13.19 -28.56
C PRO A 936 40.64 -12.80 -27.86
N ALA A 937 40.68 -11.69 -27.11
CA ALA A 937 41.86 -11.30 -26.34
C ALA A 937 42.17 -12.29 -25.21
N ILE A 938 41.15 -12.72 -24.46
CA ILE A 938 41.28 -13.73 -23.41
C ILE A 938 41.71 -15.07 -24.03
N ALA A 939 41.11 -15.48 -25.16
CA ALA A 939 41.49 -16.70 -25.87
C ALA A 939 42.96 -16.64 -26.35
N ALA A 940 43.42 -15.50 -26.85
CA ALA A 940 44.81 -15.30 -27.28
C ALA A 940 45.79 -15.34 -26.09
N LEU A 941 45.44 -14.77 -24.93
CA LEU A 941 46.27 -14.79 -23.72
C LEU A 941 46.39 -16.19 -23.10
N LEU A 942 45.28 -16.92 -23.01
CA LEU A 942 45.25 -18.26 -22.44
C LEU A 942 45.85 -19.32 -23.38
N GLY A 943 45.81 -19.09 -24.70
CA GLY A 943 46.43 -19.93 -25.72
C GLY A 943 45.99 -21.39 -25.61
N LYS A 944 46.93 -22.29 -25.27
CA LYS A 944 46.64 -23.73 -25.13
C LYS A 944 45.76 -24.06 -23.92
N TRP A 945 45.79 -23.22 -22.88
CA TRP A 945 45.00 -23.42 -21.66
C TRP A 945 43.52 -23.13 -21.86
N PHE A 946 43.18 -22.28 -22.84
CA PHE A 946 41.79 -22.00 -23.19
C PHE A 946 41.01 -23.29 -23.53
N TRP A 947 41.67 -24.25 -24.18
CA TRP A 947 41.06 -25.51 -24.62
C TRP A 947 41.16 -26.64 -23.59
N TRP A 948 41.73 -26.41 -22.40
CA TRP A 948 41.91 -27.46 -21.40
C TRP A 948 40.57 -28.08 -20.97
N PRO A 949 40.44 -29.42 -20.91
CA PRO A 949 41.48 -30.46 -20.94
C PRO A 949 41.88 -30.98 -22.35
N GLN A 950 41.33 -30.44 -23.43
CA GLN A 950 41.72 -30.83 -24.78
C GLN A 950 43.14 -30.37 -25.10
N ARG A 951 43.97 -31.27 -25.61
CA ARG A 951 45.35 -30.95 -26.02
C ARG A 951 45.34 -30.38 -27.45
N VAL A 952 45.53 -29.07 -27.57
CA VAL A 952 45.56 -28.36 -28.85
C VAL A 952 46.99 -27.87 -29.18
N ARG A 953 47.40 -28.00 -30.45
CA ARG A 953 48.71 -27.53 -30.92
C ARG A 953 48.69 -26.01 -31.15
N GLN A 954 49.75 -25.32 -30.72
CA GLN A 954 49.85 -23.86 -30.89
C GLN A 954 50.24 -23.44 -32.32
N ARG A 955 50.93 -24.30 -33.06
CA ARG A 955 51.39 -24.07 -34.44
C ARG A 955 50.78 -25.11 -35.38
N PRO A 956 50.53 -24.77 -36.66
CA PRO A 956 50.03 -25.71 -37.65
C PRO A 956 51.00 -26.89 -37.83
N VAL A 957 50.48 -28.02 -38.29
CA VAL A 957 51.31 -29.17 -38.66
C VAL A 957 52.24 -28.72 -39.80
N PRO A 958 53.57 -28.92 -39.70
CA PRO A 958 54.47 -28.65 -40.82
C PRO A 958 54.03 -29.49 -42.01
N GLU A 959 53.63 -28.82 -43.09
CA GLU A 959 53.31 -29.46 -44.36
C GLU A 959 54.53 -29.36 -45.26
N ASN A 960 54.87 -30.44 -45.96
CA ASN A 960 56.00 -30.43 -46.89
C ASN A 960 55.72 -29.38 -47.98
N TRP A 961 56.73 -28.57 -48.32
CA TRP A 961 56.61 -27.59 -49.40
C TRP A 961 56.09 -28.28 -50.66
N PRO A 962 55.09 -27.73 -51.38
CA PRO A 962 54.57 -28.36 -52.58
C PRO A 962 55.72 -28.59 -53.56
N ALA A 963 55.98 -29.86 -53.89
CA ALA A 963 56.99 -30.19 -54.88
C ALA A 963 56.61 -29.49 -56.20
N PRO A 964 57.55 -28.82 -56.88
CA PRO A 964 57.27 -28.22 -58.18
C PRO A 964 56.72 -29.31 -59.09
N ILE A 965 55.61 -29.02 -59.76
CA ILE A 965 54.99 -29.92 -60.74
C ILE A 965 56.08 -30.29 -61.73
N GLN A 966 56.58 -31.52 -61.67
CA GLN A 966 57.46 -32.04 -62.71
C GLN A 966 56.59 -32.14 -63.96
N LYS A 967 56.68 -31.13 -64.83
CA LYS A 967 56.18 -31.24 -66.20
C LYS A 967 56.89 -32.44 -66.83
N ASN A 968 56.10 -33.39 -67.31
CA ASN A 968 56.59 -34.51 -68.07
C ASN A 968 57.40 -33.97 -69.26
N PRO A 969 58.65 -34.41 -69.50
CA PRO A 969 59.45 -33.94 -70.64
C PRO A 969 58.81 -34.23 -72.02
N GLN A 970 57.77 -35.06 -72.08
CA GLN A 970 57.06 -35.39 -73.31
C GLN A 970 56.00 -34.35 -73.72
N GLU A 971 55.55 -33.45 -72.83
CA GLU A 971 54.55 -32.41 -73.18
C GLU A 971 55.17 -31.09 -73.67
N VAL A 972 56.49 -31.01 -73.79
CA VAL A 972 57.19 -29.81 -74.32
C VAL A 972 57.66 -30.01 -75.76
N LEU A 973 57.49 -31.21 -76.35
CA LEU A 973 57.88 -31.53 -77.73
C LEU A 973 56.84 -32.36 -78.52
N SER A 974 55.56 -32.31 -78.16
CA SER A 974 54.46 -32.86 -78.98
C SER A 974 53.35 -31.83 -79.20
#